data_AF-A0A8T8XHY0-F1
#
_entry.id   AF-A0A8T8XHY0-F1
#
_cell.length_a   1.000
_cell.length_b   1.000
_cell.length_c   1.000
_cell.angle_alpha   90.00
_cell.angle_beta   90.00
_cell.angle_gamma   90.00
#
_symmetry.space_group_name_H-M   'P 1'
#
loop_
_entity.id
_entity.type
_entity.pdbx_description
1 polymer ?
#
loop_
_entity_poly.entity_id
_entity_poly.type
_entity_poly.pdbx_seq_one_letter_code
_entity_poly.pdbx_strand_id
1 'polypeptide(L)'
;MLLHPSPSPAGLGLSKDQVRSCTAEVVRDTLPPREATSLLELLQRAATTSAGITFYKTSGSTAESAEWFSYQQLLNQACHDAHWLQTSVSNLQRDTVFLLHFDTHEENIRWFWACTVAGYLPCIVPKFAVSTDRRIAQAEHILRLLDGPVVLTNGRMACAFQGIDTPRLYRVDQHTAMTTRLATTAAATPLPVDRNQRADDLGALMLTSGSTGFSKAVCLRQPQMLAAAAGKAAHCGATSQDVFLSWIALDHVVNLVEMHLHAMRLGAEQIQVATELVVAEPRRFLNLVDRHRVSLSFAPNFFLALLCERVCHPTPEQEAQPAASWDLSCLRCVFSGGEATVRQMAVQLLRALRPYGARPFIRAGYGLTESCAGMVWDLVDHTLEGLHDAAGEFMCCGLPIPGVEMRVLRESDESEAAAGEEGMLQLRGAVLFDRYYCDAAATRAAFTSDGWFITGDNAYLDAHGQLYITGRTKDTLLLNGLTIFAVEVEHSLEQARIPGLTPSFTLVFAHRPPGALTESYCVVYLPSYSPDDAAARVATTEAIERIASLVVHVKPAAVLPLPRSYFEKTSLGKLSRAHFRRLFESGALDSEREAHESSIHAHRQAHRQAPSSPIEQTILTLICARLHAADPDSVSVTTNLFSLGLSSLDFYTVTQDLHQTFGVVFTLPDLLMDPTVAGLARRLASKQHQQQPSPNSHSHSLPLSPSPKPDNRTDYDPVVPLQLTGPKTPLWLVHPASGNVLIFANLARAFHDRPIYAFRSRGVQPGEPLFTSIAEMASTYAAAMQRTQPAGPYALAGYSLGSSIAFEIAKRLESAGQEVRFLGALDGPPDIAPLVGQLTWTEALVMIAYFYELISEPRCVALMPQLRDAERERALDVVLREADPSRVKALRLDRAELSHVTDVTAGFSRAAGQYTPAGSVAGAPVDVFAVDPLLTVTEDRTVWVERYLGQWRALSRRGMAVHQCEGRHADMLGARYVNGLQLVLRRVLEERGV
;
A
#
# COMPACT_ATOMS: atom_id res chain seq x y z
N MET A 1 14.89 36.56 -32.49
CA MET A 1 14.36 37.82 -31.92
C MET A 1 13.26 37.40 -30.94
N LEU A 2 13.36 37.89 -29.71
CA LEU A 2 12.76 37.41 -28.45
C LEU A 2 11.35 36.80 -28.51
N LEU A 3 11.22 35.57 -28.00
CA LEU A 3 9.97 34.88 -27.68
C LEU A 3 9.39 35.48 -26.38
N HIS A 4 8.17 35.99 -26.45
CA HIS A 4 7.34 36.24 -25.27
C HIS A 4 6.54 34.96 -24.95
N PRO A 5 6.41 34.57 -23.67
CA PRO A 5 5.57 33.44 -23.27
C PRO A 5 4.10 33.86 -23.22
N SER A 6 3.23 33.10 -23.89
CA SER A 6 1.78 33.24 -23.76
C SER A 6 1.34 32.86 -22.33
N PRO A 7 0.40 33.60 -21.70
CA PRO A 7 -0.02 33.36 -20.33
C PRO A 7 -0.97 32.16 -20.18
N SER A 8 -0.93 31.56 -18.99
CA SER A 8 -1.74 30.45 -18.48
C SER A 8 -3.28 30.70 -18.53
N PRO A 9 -4.11 29.67 -18.81
CA PRO A 9 -5.57 29.79 -18.90
C PRO A 9 -6.24 29.78 -17.51
N ALA A 10 -5.90 30.75 -16.65
CA ALA A 10 -6.53 30.92 -15.32
C ALA A 10 -7.27 32.27 -15.17
N GLY A 11 -7.58 32.97 -16.27
CA GLY A 11 -8.08 34.35 -16.22
C GLY A 11 -9.46 34.63 -16.82
N LEU A 12 -10.23 33.63 -17.29
CA LEU A 12 -11.50 33.87 -17.99
C LEU A 12 -12.61 33.02 -17.38
N GLY A 13 -13.46 33.64 -16.55
CA GLY A 13 -14.63 33.00 -15.96
C GLY A 13 -15.66 32.58 -17.02
N LEU A 14 -15.53 31.36 -17.53
CA LEU A 14 -16.44 30.75 -18.50
C LEU A 14 -17.32 29.70 -17.79
N SER A 15 -18.59 29.64 -18.16
CA SER A 15 -19.60 28.77 -17.51
C SER A 15 -19.53 27.31 -18.01
N LYS A 16 -20.17 26.39 -17.25
CA LYS A 16 -20.19 24.93 -17.48
C LYS A 16 -20.59 24.49 -18.91
N ASP A 17 -21.29 25.32 -19.68
CA ASP A 17 -21.68 25.01 -21.06
C ASP A 17 -20.64 25.38 -22.12
N GLN A 18 -19.66 26.24 -21.80
CA GLN A 18 -18.58 26.63 -22.73
C GLN A 18 -17.39 25.67 -22.71
N VAL A 19 -17.20 24.89 -21.65
CA VAL A 19 -16.19 23.82 -21.59
C VAL A 19 -16.59 22.61 -22.45
N ARG A 20 -17.88 22.46 -22.77
CA ARG A 20 -18.37 21.43 -23.71
C ARG A 20 -18.19 21.78 -25.19
N SER A 21 -17.83 23.02 -25.54
CA SER A 21 -17.71 23.45 -26.95
C SER A 21 -16.30 23.85 -27.39
N CYS A 22 -15.27 23.71 -26.55
CA CYS A 22 -13.88 24.08 -26.90
C CYS A 22 -13.03 22.95 -27.50
N THR A 23 -13.63 21.82 -27.91
CA THR A 23 -12.95 20.72 -28.63
C THR A 23 -13.21 20.69 -30.13
N ALA A 24 -13.82 21.75 -30.70
CA ALA A 24 -14.10 21.81 -32.13
C ALA A 24 -13.81 23.23 -32.66
N GLU A 25 -12.55 23.49 -33.06
CA GLU A 25 -12.14 24.40 -34.15
C GLU A 25 -10.67 24.85 -33.99
N VAL A 26 -9.70 23.99 -34.35
CA VAL A 26 -8.46 24.36 -35.06
C VAL A 26 -7.91 23.08 -35.72
N VAL A 27 -8.33 22.76 -36.94
CA VAL A 27 -7.53 22.17 -38.05
C VAL A 27 -8.43 22.22 -39.30
N ARG A 28 -8.37 23.31 -40.05
CA ARG A 28 -8.83 23.35 -41.45
C ARG A 28 -7.63 23.81 -42.29
N ASP A 29 -6.77 22.86 -42.63
CA ASP A 29 -6.12 22.75 -43.96
C ASP A 29 -5.08 21.64 -43.92
N THR A 30 -5.58 20.42 -44.15
CA THR A 30 -4.96 19.21 -44.75
C THR A 30 -5.82 18.04 -44.27
N LEU A 31 -6.71 17.53 -45.12
CA LEU A 31 -7.45 16.30 -44.79
C LEU A 31 -6.41 15.19 -44.50
N PRO A 32 -6.48 14.49 -43.35
CA PRO A 32 -5.58 13.37 -43.11
C PRO A 32 -5.83 12.29 -44.18
N PRO A 33 -4.81 11.51 -44.58
CA PRO A 33 -5.04 10.34 -45.42
C PRO A 33 -6.09 9.45 -44.75
N ARG A 34 -7.10 9.00 -45.52
CA ARG A 34 -8.25 8.15 -45.06
C ARG A 34 -7.79 7.19 -43.97
N GLU A 35 -8.48 7.05 -42.85
CA GLU A 35 -8.08 6.09 -41.79
C GLU A 35 -8.01 4.64 -42.30
N ALA A 36 -7.17 3.80 -41.69
CA ALA A 36 -7.13 2.38 -42.01
C ALA A 36 -8.44 1.72 -41.55
N THR A 37 -9.01 0.86 -42.38
CA THR A 37 -10.30 0.22 -42.16
C THR A 37 -10.18 -1.25 -41.71
N SER A 38 -8.98 -1.83 -41.82
CA SER A 38 -8.64 -3.17 -41.35
C SER A 38 -7.20 -3.24 -40.81
N LEU A 39 -6.89 -4.29 -40.04
CA LEU A 39 -5.52 -4.55 -39.58
C LEU A 39 -4.56 -4.83 -40.74
N LEU A 40 -5.02 -5.51 -41.79
CA LEU A 40 -4.22 -5.74 -43.00
C LEU A 40 -3.84 -4.42 -43.67
N GLU A 41 -4.80 -3.50 -43.81
CA GLU A 41 -4.54 -2.17 -44.37
C GLU A 41 -3.57 -1.37 -43.50
N LEU A 42 -3.66 -1.51 -42.17
CA LEU A 42 -2.70 -0.90 -41.24
C LEU A 42 -1.27 -1.40 -41.50
N LEU A 43 -1.07 -2.72 -41.62
CA LEU A 43 0.25 -3.30 -41.92
C LEU A 43 0.76 -2.85 -43.31
N GLN A 44 -0.10 -2.85 -44.32
CA GLN A 44 0.25 -2.40 -45.68
C GLN A 44 0.71 -0.94 -45.69
N ARG A 45 0.05 -0.07 -44.91
CA ARG A 45 0.45 1.34 -44.79
C ARG A 45 1.76 1.49 -44.01
N ALA A 46 1.92 0.79 -42.89
CA ALA A 46 3.18 0.79 -42.15
C ALA A 46 4.35 0.31 -43.03
N ALA A 47 4.12 -0.67 -43.90
CA ALA A 47 5.12 -1.16 -44.86
C ALA A 47 5.56 -0.11 -45.90
N THR A 48 4.80 0.98 -46.09
CA THR A 48 5.23 2.09 -46.98
C THR A 48 6.21 3.07 -46.30
N THR A 49 6.42 2.95 -44.99
CA THR A 49 7.36 3.81 -44.25
C THR A 49 8.74 3.17 -44.16
N SER A 50 9.74 3.95 -43.73
CA SER A 50 11.09 3.45 -43.48
C SER A 50 11.26 2.82 -42.09
N ALA A 51 10.22 2.83 -41.25
CA ALA A 51 10.31 2.37 -39.87
C ALA A 51 10.22 0.85 -39.75
N GLY A 52 10.60 0.34 -38.58
CA GLY A 52 10.59 -1.10 -38.31
C GLY A 52 10.53 -1.46 -36.84
N ILE A 53 11.00 -2.68 -36.56
CA ILE A 53 11.01 -3.32 -35.26
C ILE A 53 12.41 -3.85 -34.99
N THR A 54 13.02 -3.45 -33.88
CA THR A 54 14.23 -4.07 -33.33
C THR A 54 13.86 -5.09 -32.27
N PHE A 55 14.30 -6.34 -32.43
CA PHE A 55 14.09 -7.41 -31.46
C PHE A 55 15.35 -7.66 -30.63
N TYR A 56 15.21 -7.63 -29.31
CA TYR A 56 16.23 -8.07 -28.35
C TYR A 56 15.87 -9.45 -27.81
N LYS A 57 16.75 -10.43 -28.06
CA LYS A 57 16.55 -11.84 -27.72
C LYS A 57 17.48 -12.30 -26.59
N THR A 58 17.06 -13.31 -25.84
CA THR A 58 17.90 -14.01 -24.88
C THR A 58 18.77 -15.03 -25.64
N SER A 59 20.05 -14.72 -25.88
CA SER A 59 20.99 -15.69 -26.44
C SER A 59 21.63 -16.51 -25.30
N GLY A 60 21.94 -17.79 -25.54
CA GLY A 60 22.54 -18.67 -24.53
C GLY A 60 23.97 -18.28 -24.09
N SER A 61 24.53 -17.24 -24.69
CA SER A 61 25.73 -16.56 -24.21
C SER A 61 25.34 -15.17 -23.71
N THR A 62 26.11 -14.61 -22.77
CA THR A 62 25.91 -13.24 -22.24
C THR A 62 26.03 -12.13 -23.31
N ALA A 63 26.16 -12.46 -24.60
CA ALA A 63 26.17 -11.51 -25.70
C ALA A 63 24.73 -11.21 -26.19
N GLU A 64 24.41 -9.92 -26.24
CA GLU A 64 23.15 -9.38 -26.76
C GLU A 64 23.13 -9.46 -28.29
N SER A 65 22.07 -10.03 -28.89
CA SER A 65 21.78 -9.86 -30.31
C SER A 65 20.55 -8.97 -30.49
N ALA A 66 20.70 -7.92 -31.29
CA ALA A 66 19.63 -7.04 -31.72
C ALA A 66 19.47 -7.17 -33.23
N GLU A 67 18.26 -7.47 -33.69
CA GLU A 67 17.96 -7.62 -35.11
C GLU A 67 16.84 -6.65 -35.50
N TRP A 68 17.06 -5.85 -36.54
CA TRP A 68 16.08 -4.89 -37.03
C TRP A 68 15.39 -5.42 -38.29
N PHE A 69 14.07 -5.27 -38.34
CA PHE A 69 13.20 -5.65 -39.45
C PHE A 69 12.29 -4.48 -39.82
N SER A 70 12.30 -4.08 -41.09
CA SER A 70 11.32 -3.10 -41.61
C SER A 70 9.90 -3.67 -41.61
N TYR A 71 8.88 -2.80 -41.54
CA TYR A 71 7.49 -3.24 -41.73
C TYR A 71 7.23 -3.87 -43.10
N GLN A 72 7.97 -3.48 -44.14
CA GLN A 72 7.89 -4.11 -45.46
C GLN A 72 8.40 -5.56 -45.43
N GLN A 73 9.50 -5.83 -44.72
CA GLN A 73 9.98 -7.21 -44.52
C GLN A 73 8.96 -8.03 -43.72
N LEU A 74 8.35 -7.44 -42.69
CA LEU A 74 7.29 -8.09 -41.91
C LEU A 74 6.08 -8.46 -42.80
N LEU A 75 5.61 -7.54 -43.65
CA LEU A 75 4.52 -7.80 -44.61
C LEU A 75 4.88 -8.93 -45.57
N ASN A 76 6.07 -8.90 -46.17
CA ASN A 76 6.52 -9.93 -47.10
C ASN A 76 6.57 -11.31 -46.42
N GLN A 77 7.10 -11.35 -45.19
CA GLN A 77 7.19 -12.58 -44.41
C GLN A 77 5.79 -13.10 -44.02
N ALA A 78 4.91 -12.21 -43.57
CA ALA A 78 3.53 -12.57 -43.24
C ALA A 78 2.75 -13.11 -44.44
N CYS A 79 2.93 -12.53 -45.65
CA CYS A 79 2.34 -13.05 -46.88
C CYS A 79 2.85 -14.45 -47.23
N HIS A 80 4.15 -14.68 -47.07
CA HIS A 80 4.76 -15.98 -47.30
C HIS A 80 4.21 -17.04 -46.32
N ASP A 81 4.19 -16.72 -45.03
CA ASP A 81 3.69 -17.63 -43.99
C ASP A 81 2.18 -17.85 -44.10
N ALA A 82 1.41 -16.84 -44.51
CA ALA A 82 -0.01 -16.96 -44.81
C ALA A 82 -0.27 -17.97 -45.93
N HIS A 83 0.54 -17.93 -47.00
CA HIS A 83 0.46 -18.91 -48.08
C HIS A 83 0.76 -20.33 -47.58
N TRP A 84 1.75 -20.47 -46.68
CA TRP A 84 2.04 -21.76 -46.05
C TRP A 84 0.87 -22.27 -45.22
N LEU A 85 0.24 -21.40 -44.41
CA LEU A 85 -0.94 -21.77 -43.61
C LEU A 85 -2.07 -22.31 -44.50
N GLN A 86 -2.38 -21.61 -45.59
CA GLN A 86 -3.45 -21.98 -46.51
C GLN A 86 -3.20 -23.27 -47.29
N THR A 87 -1.93 -23.66 -47.49
CA THR A 87 -1.55 -24.83 -48.30
C THR A 87 -1.22 -26.05 -47.45
N SER A 88 -0.74 -25.86 -46.21
CA SER A 88 -0.21 -26.93 -45.38
C SER A 88 -1.11 -27.34 -44.21
N VAL A 89 -2.04 -26.48 -43.81
CA VAL A 89 -2.99 -26.79 -42.74
C VAL A 89 -4.32 -27.21 -43.38
N SER A 90 -4.82 -28.38 -42.96
CA SER A 90 -6.08 -28.94 -43.47
C SER A 90 -7.30 -28.46 -42.67
N ASN A 91 -8.47 -28.55 -43.29
CA ASN A 91 -9.78 -28.24 -42.68
C ASN A 91 -9.86 -26.80 -42.12
N LEU A 92 -9.31 -25.83 -42.84
CA LEU A 92 -9.43 -24.42 -42.49
C LEU A 92 -10.81 -23.88 -42.89
N GLN A 93 -11.44 -23.19 -41.95
CA GLN A 93 -12.67 -22.44 -42.14
C GLN A 93 -12.45 -20.97 -41.79
N ARG A 94 -13.38 -20.12 -42.25
CA ARG A 94 -13.34 -18.66 -42.11
C ARG A 94 -13.29 -18.18 -40.64
N ASP A 95 -13.74 -18.99 -39.70
CA ASP A 95 -13.79 -18.76 -38.26
C ASP A 95 -12.79 -19.61 -37.47
N THR A 96 -11.88 -20.32 -38.17
CA THR A 96 -10.82 -21.09 -37.51
C THR A 96 -9.95 -20.17 -36.64
N VAL A 97 -9.87 -20.52 -35.36
CA VAL A 97 -8.99 -19.89 -34.39
C VAL A 97 -7.60 -20.51 -34.47
N PHE A 98 -6.59 -19.65 -34.58
CA PHE A 98 -5.18 -20.03 -34.49
C PHE A 98 -4.63 -19.67 -33.12
N LEU A 99 -4.35 -20.67 -32.30
CA LEU A 99 -3.71 -20.51 -31.01
C LEU A 99 -2.19 -20.37 -31.22
N LEU A 100 -1.65 -19.19 -30.92
CA LEU A 100 -0.23 -18.85 -31.09
C LEU A 100 0.50 -19.02 -29.75
N HIS A 101 1.44 -19.96 -29.69
CA HIS A 101 2.23 -20.22 -28.49
C HIS A 101 3.73 -20.22 -28.78
N PHE A 102 4.39 -19.09 -28.54
CA PHE A 102 5.82 -18.87 -28.79
C PHE A 102 6.51 -18.15 -27.62
N ASP A 103 7.81 -18.39 -27.46
CA ASP A 103 8.66 -17.81 -26.41
C ASP A 103 9.29 -16.46 -26.80
N THR A 104 9.16 -16.02 -28.05
CA THR A 104 9.79 -14.79 -28.55
C THR A 104 8.77 -13.78 -29.10
N HIS A 105 9.06 -12.48 -28.98
CA HIS A 105 8.23 -11.42 -29.57
C HIS A 105 8.18 -11.53 -31.09
N GLU A 106 9.30 -11.85 -31.73
CA GLU A 106 9.39 -11.97 -33.18
C GLU A 106 8.44 -13.03 -33.71
N GLU A 107 8.45 -14.25 -33.15
CA GLU A 107 7.55 -15.32 -33.59
C GLU A 107 6.10 -14.97 -33.33
N ASN A 108 5.77 -14.42 -32.16
CA ASN A 108 4.40 -13.99 -31.85
C ASN A 108 3.90 -12.92 -32.82
N ILE A 109 4.69 -11.88 -33.11
CA ILE A 109 4.32 -10.80 -34.06
C ILE A 109 4.20 -11.35 -35.48
N ARG A 110 5.18 -12.13 -35.94
CA ARG A 110 5.21 -12.74 -37.27
C ARG A 110 3.97 -13.58 -37.54
N TRP A 111 3.64 -14.51 -36.62
CA TRP A 111 2.52 -15.42 -36.81
C TRP A 111 1.16 -14.77 -36.57
N PHE A 112 1.08 -13.73 -35.73
CA PHE A 112 -0.10 -12.87 -35.63
C PHE A 112 -0.44 -12.24 -36.99
N TRP A 113 0.57 -11.65 -37.65
CA TRP A 113 0.39 -11.05 -38.97
C TRP A 113 0.15 -12.08 -40.07
N ALA A 114 0.79 -13.26 -40.02
CA ALA A 114 0.51 -14.35 -40.95
C ALA A 114 -0.95 -14.81 -40.89
N CYS A 115 -1.51 -14.98 -39.69
CA CYS A 115 -2.92 -15.31 -39.52
C CYS A 115 -3.83 -14.19 -40.05
N THR A 116 -3.49 -12.94 -39.73
CA THR A 116 -4.24 -11.76 -40.19
C THR A 116 -4.26 -11.67 -41.71
N VAL A 117 -3.10 -11.82 -42.38
CA VAL A 117 -2.98 -11.79 -43.85
C VAL A 117 -3.72 -12.97 -44.48
N ALA A 118 -3.67 -14.15 -43.86
CA ALA A 118 -4.41 -15.33 -44.33
C ALA A 118 -5.94 -15.24 -44.13
N GLY A 119 -6.41 -14.27 -43.34
CA GLY A 119 -7.85 -14.07 -43.04
C GLY A 119 -8.39 -14.92 -41.89
N TYR A 120 -7.53 -15.40 -40.99
CA TYR A 120 -7.90 -16.23 -39.83
C TYR A 120 -7.77 -15.48 -38.50
N LEU A 121 -8.38 -16.02 -37.44
CA LEU A 121 -8.46 -15.36 -36.14
C LEU A 121 -7.33 -15.80 -35.20
N PRO A 122 -6.31 -14.95 -34.94
CA PRO A 122 -5.26 -15.27 -33.97
C PRO A 122 -5.75 -15.15 -32.53
N CYS A 123 -5.35 -16.10 -31.69
CA CYS A 123 -5.46 -16.07 -30.24
C CYS A 123 -4.06 -16.28 -29.64
N ILE A 124 -3.52 -15.29 -28.95
CA ILE A 124 -2.18 -15.39 -28.36
C ILE A 124 -2.34 -15.90 -26.91
N VAL A 125 -1.53 -16.89 -26.52
CA VAL A 125 -1.60 -17.49 -25.18
C VAL A 125 -0.34 -17.19 -24.37
N PRO A 126 -0.47 -16.91 -23.06
CA PRO A 126 0.68 -16.83 -22.15
C PRO A 126 1.48 -18.13 -22.09
N LYS A 127 2.66 -18.04 -21.48
CA LYS A 127 3.41 -19.23 -21.05
C LYS A 127 2.54 -20.07 -20.10
N PHE A 128 2.58 -21.39 -20.30
CA PHE A 128 1.85 -22.33 -19.44
C PHE A 128 2.54 -22.48 -18.08
N ALA A 129 1.76 -22.91 -17.08
CA ALA A 129 2.27 -23.24 -15.75
C ALA A 129 3.41 -24.27 -15.81
N VAL A 130 4.37 -24.17 -14.89
CA VAL A 130 5.52 -25.10 -14.84
C VAL A 130 5.10 -26.48 -14.34
N SER A 131 4.14 -26.54 -13.42
CA SER A 131 3.64 -27.81 -12.88
C SER A 131 2.84 -28.59 -13.92
N THR A 132 3.12 -29.89 -14.05
CA THR A 132 2.50 -30.78 -15.03
C THR A 132 0.97 -30.75 -15.00
N ASP A 133 0.36 -30.92 -13.83
CA ASP A 133 -1.11 -31.01 -13.71
C ASP A 133 -1.80 -29.69 -14.08
N ARG A 134 -1.27 -28.56 -13.61
CA ARG A 134 -1.84 -27.24 -13.96
C ARG A 134 -1.65 -26.92 -15.43
N ARG A 135 -0.49 -27.27 -16.02
CA ARG A 135 -0.23 -27.12 -17.44
C ARG A 135 -1.27 -27.87 -18.26
N ILE A 136 -1.51 -29.14 -17.94
CA ILE A 136 -2.50 -29.98 -18.63
C ILE A 136 -3.90 -29.36 -18.50
N ALA A 137 -4.32 -29.04 -17.27
CA ALA A 137 -5.64 -28.45 -17.02
C ALA A 137 -5.83 -27.12 -17.76
N GLN A 138 -4.80 -26.27 -17.80
CA GLN A 138 -4.81 -25.00 -18.50
C GLN A 138 -4.92 -25.19 -20.03
N ALA A 139 -4.11 -26.09 -20.60
CA ALA A 139 -4.13 -26.36 -22.03
C ALA A 139 -5.45 -26.98 -22.48
N GLU A 140 -5.95 -27.98 -21.77
CA GLU A 140 -7.27 -28.54 -22.04
C GLU A 140 -8.40 -27.50 -21.95
N HIS A 141 -8.35 -26.62 -20.93
CA HIS A 141 -9.32 -25.53 -20.79
C HIS A 141 -9.30 -24.62 -22.02
N ILE A 142 -8.12 -24.19 -22.47
CA ILE A 142 -7.99 -23.29 -23.62
C ILE A 142 -8.44 -23.98 -24.92
N LEU A 143 -8.07 -25.25 -25.12
CA LEU A 143 -8.50 -26.02 -26.29
C LEU A 143 -10.02 -26.17 -26.36
N ARG A 144 -10.68 -26.39 -25.21
CA ARG A 144 -12.15 -26.43 -25.11
C ARG A 144 -12.78 -25.05 -25.31
N LEU A 145 -12.23 -24.00 -24.67
CA LEU A 145 -12.72 -22.63 -24.76
C LEU A 145 -12.74 -22.10 -26.21
N LEU A 146 -11.71 -22.48 -26.99
CA LEU A 146 -11.53 -22.05 -28.37
C LEU A 146 -12.10 -23.05 -29.40
N ASP A 147 -12.82 -24.08 -28.94
CA ASP A 147 -13.47 -25.10 -29.77
C ASP A 147 -12.52 -25.82 -30.75
N GLY A 148 -11.44 -26.40 -30.21
CA GLY A 148 -10.49 -27.17 -31.01
C GLY A 148 -9.65 -26.34 -32.01
N PRO A 149 -8.89 -25.34 -31.53
CA PRO A 149 -8.14 -24.42 -32.39
C PRO A 149 -7.00 -25.13 -33.15
N VAL A 150 -6.49 -24.48 -34.20
CA VAL A 150 -5.19 -24.86 -34.79
C VAL A 150 -4.09 -24.30 -33.89
N VAL A 151 -3.19 -25.16 -33.40
CA VAL A 151 -2.09 -24.73 -32.53
C VAL A 151 -0.84 -24.51 -33.37
N LEU A 152 -0.31 -23.28 -33.35
CA LEU A 152 1.00 -22.95 -33.94
C LEU A 152 2.02 -22.73 -32.83
N THR A 153 3.13 -23.46 -32.91
CA THR A 153 4.22 -23.36 -31.93
C THR A 153 5.56 -23.70 -32.56
N ASN A 154 6.64 -23.53 -31.80
CA ASN A 154 7.99 -23.98 -32.19
C ASN A 154 8.39 -25.24 -31.40
N GLY A 155 9.51 -25.86 -31.78
CA GLY A 155 10.00 -27.06 -31.12
C GLY A 155 10.32 -26.91 -29.64
N ARG A 156 10.71 -25.71 -29.19
CA ARG A 156 11.00 -25.44 -27.77
C ARG A 156 9.72 -25.39 -26.93
N MET A 157 8.64 -24.88 -27.51
CA MET A 157 7.38 -24.64 -26.81
C MET A 157 6.34 -25.76 -26.98
N ALA A 158 6.54 -26.68 -27.91
CA ALA A 158 5.65 -27.84 -28.11
C ALA A 158 5.47 -28.73 -26.85
N CYS A 159 6.43 -28.72 -25.91
CA CYS A 159 6.31 -29.44 -24.64
C CYS A 159 5.10 -29.00 -23.79
N ALA A 160 4.59 -27.78 -24.00
CA ALA A 160 3.39 -27.28 -23.35
C ALA A 160 2.16 -28.17 -23.56
N PHE A 161 2.11 -28.92 -24.66
CA PHE A 161 0.99 -29.79 -25.04
C PHE A 161 1.31 -31.30 -24.87
N GLN A 162 2.45 -31.64 -24.27
CA GLN A 162 2.82 -33.04 -24.05
C GLN A 162 1.82 -33.72 -23.09
N GLY A 163 1.32 -34.89 -23.47
CA GLY A 163 0.31 -35.64 -22.71
C GLY A 163 -1.12 -35.19 -22.95
N ILE A 164 -1.36 -34.33 -23.95
CA ILE A 164 -2.69 -33.81 -24.31
C ILE A 164 -2.95 -34.15 -25.78
N ASP A 165 -4.13 -34.66 -26.08
CA ASP A 165 -4.53 -34.92 -27.45
C ASP A 165 -4.74 -33.59 -28.21
N THR A 166 -3.80 -33.28 -29.10
CA THR A 166 -3.75 -32.01 -29.86
C THR A 166 -3.50 -32.30 -31.34
N PRO A 167 -4.48 -32.91 -32.04
CA PRO A 167 -4.27 -33.42 -33.41
C PRO A 167 -4.03 -32.32 -34.45
N ARG A 168 -4.29 -31.05 -34.12
CA ARG A 168 -4.09 -29.86 -34.97
C ARG A 168 -2.90 -29.00 -34.52
N LEU A 169 -1.86 -29.62 -33.97
CA LEU A 169 -0.62 -28.94 -33.58
C LEU A 169 0.40 -28.94 -34.73
N TYR A 170 0.86 -27.75 -35.11
CA TYR A 170 1.85 -27.53 -36.15
C TYR A 170 3.10 -26.82 -35.62
N ARG A 171 4.25 -27.41 -35.93
CA ARG A 171 5.57 -26.89 -35.56
C ARG A 171 6.19 -26.09 -36.68
N VAL A 172 6.32 -24.78 -36.49
CA VAL A 172 6.76 -23.84 -37.54
C VAL A 172 8.27 -23.85 -37.79
N ASP A 173 9.06 -24.36 -36.85
CA ASP A 173 10.51 -24.55 -36.98
C ASP A 173 10.87 -25.60 -38.04
N GLN A 174 10.00 -26.59 -38.25
CA GLN A 174 10.14 -27.58 -39.32
C GLN A 174 9.91 -26.95 -40.71
N HIS A 175 9.05 -25.94 -40.80
CA HIS A 175 8.80 -25.18 -42.04
C HIS A 175 9.96 -24.23 -42.34
N THR A 176 10.41 -23.46 -41.35
CA THR A 176 11.44 -22.41 -41.52
C THR A 176 12.78 -22.99 -42.01
N ALA A 177 13.14 -24.20 -41.59
CA ALA A 177 14.34 -24.91 -42.05
C ALA A 177 14.25 -25.36 -43.53
N MET A 178 13.03 -25.52 -44.06
CA MET A 178 12.77 -25.92 -45.45
C MET A 178 12.77 -24.71 -46.39
N THR A 179 12.36 -23.53 -45.90
CA THR A 179 12.31 -22.27 -46.66
C THR A 179 13.68 -21.67 -46.94
N THR A 180 14.65 -21.80 -46.02
CA THR A 180 16.04 -21.34 -46.24
C THR A 180 16.73 -22.07 -47.41
N ARG A 181 16.20 -23.22 -47.84
CA ARG A 181 16.71 -23.98 -48.99
C ARG A 181 16.06 -23.60 -50.33
N LEU A 182 15.02 -22.76 -50.35
CA LEU A 182 14.18 -22.48 -51.52
C LEU A 182 13.93 -20.98 -51.77
N ALA A 183 14.79 -20.09 -51.28
CA ALA A 183 14.67 -18.65 -51.51
C ALA A 183 15.20 -18.21 -52.89
N THR A 184 14.48 -18.55 -53.97
CA THR A 184 14.54 -17.88 -55.30
C THR A 184 13.32 -18.23 -56.18
N THR A 185 12.11 -18.30 -55.61
CA THR A 185 10.89 -18.38 -56.44
C THR A 185 9.90 -17.29 -56.07
N ALA A 186 9.32 -16.68 -57.10
CA ALA A 186 8.52 -15.46 -57.08
C ALA A 186 7.46 -15.45 -55.98
N ALA A 187 7.21 -14.27 -55.40
CA ALA A 187 6.16 -14.02 -54.42
C ALA A 187 4.81 -14.57 -54.94
N ALA A 188 4.42 -15.74 -54.44
CA ALA A 188 3.07 -16.24 -54.65
C ALA A 188 2.12 -15.30 -53.91
N THR A 189 1.29 -14.58 -54.65
CA THR A 189 0.24 -13.75 -54.08
C THR A 189 -0.71 -14.67 -53.29
N PRO A 190 -0.84 -14.53 -51.96
CA PRO A 190 -1.78 -15.35 -51.21
C PRO A 190 -3.19 -15.15 -51.80
N LEU A 191 -3.92 -16.26 -51.99
CA LEU A 191 -5.29 -16.21 -52.48
C LEU A 191 -6.12 -15.42 -51.46
N PRO A 192 -6.84 -14.36 -51.87
CA PRO A 192 -7.64 -13.58 -50.92
C PRO A 192 -8.78 -14.47 -50.42
N VAL A 193 -8.65 -14.94 -49.18
CA VAL A 193 -9.80 -15.46 -48.42
C VAL A 193 -10.66 -14.24 -48.11
N ASP A 194 -11.96 -14.31 -48.42
CA ASP A 194 -12.91 -13.20 -48.40
C ASP A 194 -13.29 -12.71 -46.97
N ARG A 195 -12.27 -12.32 -46.18
CA ARG A 195 -12.30 -11.75 -44.83
C ARG A 195 -11.17 -10.73 -44.59
N ASN A 196 -11.39 -9.77 -43.68
CA ASN A 196 -10.73 -8.45 -43.54
C ASN A 196 -11.40 -7.30 -44.31
N GLN A 197 -12.61 -7.51 -44.84
CA GLN A 197 -13.36 -6.47 -45.58
C GLN A 197 -14.65 -6.02 -44.88
N ARG A 198 -15.10 -6.72 -43.83
CA ARG A 198 -16.31 -6.32 -43.08
C ARG A 198 -15.93 -5.42 -41.92
N ALA A 199 -16.71 -4.35 -41.73
CA ALA A 199 -16.50 -3.38 -40.67
C ALA A 199 -16.45 -4.01 -39.26
N ASP A 200 -17.12 -5.14 -39.03
CA ASP A 200 -17.24 -5.78 -37.70
C ASP A 200 -16.45 -7.09 -37.52
N ASP A 201 -15.51 -7.42 -38.41
CA ASP A 201 -14.70 -8.64 -38.25
C ASP A 201 -13.82 -8.59 -36.99
N LEU A 202 -13.59 -9.77 -36.38
CA LEU A 202 -12.65 -9.93 -35.27
C LEU A 202 -11.20 -9.79 -35.77
N GLY A 203 -10.36 -9.14 -34.96
CA GLY A 203 -8.92 -9.03 -35.21
C GLY A 203 -8.09 -9.97 -34.35
N ALA A 204 -8.50 -10.19 -33.10
CA ALA A 204 -7.80 -11.07 -32.17
C ALA A 204 -8.73 -11.60 -31.07
N LEU A 205 -8.37 -12.74 -30.49
CA LEU A 205 -8.84 -13.17 -29.18
C LEU A 205 -7.70 -12.99 -28.16
N MET A 206 -8.02 -12.40 -27.02
CA MET A 206 -7.07 -12.23 -25.92
C MET A 206 -7.62 -12.89 -24.66
N LEU A 207 -6.80 -13.70 -24.00
CA LEU A 207 -7.19 -14.42 -22.79
C LEU A 207 -7.05 -13.53 -21.55
N THR A 208 -8.04 -13.57 -20.66
CA THR A 208 -8.00 -12.89 -19.36
C THR A 208 -8.14 -13.90 -18.23
N SER A 209 -7.43 -13.69 -17.12
CA SER A 209 -7.65 -14.46 -15.89
C SER A 209 -9.01 -14.08 -15.29
N GLY A 210 -10.05 -14.86 -15.56
CA GLY A 210 -11.39 -14.58 -15.04
C GLY A 210 -11.45 -14.63 -13.51
N SER A 211 -12.41 -13.95 -12.90
CA SER A 211 -12.65 -13.95 -11.43
C SER A 211 -12.99 -15.34 -10.87
N THR A 212 -13.32 -16.31 -11.73
CA THR A 212 -13.62 -17.71 -11.40
C THR A 212 -12.37 -18.62 -11.48
N GLY A 213 -11.24 -18.09 -11.93
CA GLY A 213 -9.97 -18.81 -12.01
C GLY A 213 -9.70 -19.56 -13.30
N PHE A 214 -10.66 -19.61 -14.23
CA PHE A 214 -10.47 -20.08 -15.62
C PHE A 214 -10.46 -18.90 -16.58
N SER A 215 -9.65 -18.99 -17.65
CA SER A 215 -9.50 -17.88 -18.59
C SER A 215 -10.76 -17.66 -19.42
N LYS A 216 -11.14 -16.40 -19.63
CA LYS A 216 -12.11 -16.00 -20.65
C LYS A 216 -11.38 -15.51 -21.89
N ALA A 217 -11.99 -15.62 -23.07
CA ALA A 217 -11.47 -15.07 -24.31
C ALA A 217 -12.25 -13.81 -24.68
N VAL A 218 -11.58 -12.66 -24.65
CA VAL A 218 -12.15 -11.36 -25.07
C VAL A 218 -12.09 -11.26 -26.58
N CYS A 219 -13.24 -10.98 -27.20
CA CYS A 219 -13.33 -10.72 -28.63
C CYS A 219 -12.90 -9.28 -28.94
N LEU A 220 -11.74 -9.08 -29.59
CA LEU A 220 -11.31 -7.76 -30.05
C LEU A 220 -11.67 -7.58 -31.52
N ARG A 221 -12.55 -6.62 -31.82
CA ARG A 221 -12.93 -6.27 -33.21
C ARG A 221 -11.84 -5.41 -33.85
N GLN A 222 -11.61 -5.58 -35.16
CA GLN A 222 -10.67 -4.72 -35.89
C GLN A 222 -10.96 -3.21 -35.74
N PRO A 223 -12.20 -2.71 -35.94
CA PRO A 223 -12.51 -1.29 -35.72
C PRO A 223 -12.25 -0.83 -34.29
N GLN A 224 -12.50 -1.69 -33.29
CA GLN A 224 -12.26 -1.39 -31.88
C GLN A 224 -10.77 -1.18 -31.62
N MET A 225 -9.91 -2.08 -32.12
CA MET A 225 -8.45 -1.99 -31.99
C MET A 225 -7.90 -0.75 -32.73
N LEU A 226 -8.40 -0.46 -33.93
CA LEU A 226 -7.99 0.71 -34.72
C LEU A 226 -8.44 2.02 -34.07
N ALA A 227 -9.68 2.09 -33.56
CA ALA A 227 -10.18 3.24 -32.81
C ALA A 227 -9.39 3.44 -31.50
N ALA A 228 -9.02 2.36 -30.82
CA ALA A 228 -8.20 2.42 -29.62
C ALA A 228 -6.79 2.97 -29.92
N ALA A 229 -6.14 2.53 -31.00
CA ALA A 229 -4.85 3.08 -31.43
C ALA A 229 -4.95 4.55 -31.87
N ALA A 230 -6.06 4.93 -32.53
CA ALA A 230 -6.33 6.31 -32.93
C ALA A 230 -6.52 7.24 -31.73
N GLY A 231 -7.37 6.83 -30.79
CA GLY A 231 -7.66 7.59 -29.57
C GLY A 231 -6.41 7.79 -28.72
N LYS A 232 -5.59 6.74 -28.57
CA LYS A 232 -4.29 6.82 -27.87
C LYS A 232 -3.36 7.84 -28.52
N ALA A 233 -3.14 7.74 -29.84
CA ALA A 233 -2.26 8.65 -30.57
C ALA A 233 -2.71 10.12 -30.45
N ALA A 234 -4.02 10.37 -30.62
CA ALA A 234 -4.59 11.70 -30.48
C ALA A 234 -4.46 12.24 -29.04
N HIS A 235 -4.68 11.37 -28.05
CA HIS A 235 -4.65 11.77 -26.65
C HIS A 235 -3.21 12.14 -26.21
N CYS A 236 -2.21 11.28 -26.45
CA CYS A 236 -0.83 11.53 -26.02
C CYS A 236 0.01 12.40 -26.97
N GLY A 237 -0.58 12.87 -28.08
CA GLY A 237 0.11 13.68 -29.09
C GLY A 237 1.27 12.94 -29.76
N ALA A 238 1.17 11.61 -29.91
CA ALA A 238 2.21 10.80 -30.52
C ALA A 238 2.26 10.98 -32.05
N THR A 239 3.46 10.89 -32.61
CA THR A 239 3.74 11.11 -34.03
C THR A 239 4.67 10.03 -34.59
N SER A 240 4.93 10.07 -35.89
CA SER A 240 5.89 9.17 -36.56
C SER A 240 7.34 9.34 -36.08
N GLN A 241 7.66 10.44 -35.37
CA GLN A 241 9.00 10.71 -34.84
C GLN A 241 9.25 10.03 -33.48
N ASP A 242 8.21 9.51 -32.85
CA ASP A 242 8.34 8.83 -31.57
C ASP A 242 8.93 7.42 -31.76
N VAL A 243 9.68 6.97 -30.76
CA VAL A 243 10.20 5.61 -30.66
C VAL A 243 9.52 4.90 -29.48
N PHE A 244 8.93 3.74 -29.77
CA PHE A 244 8.19 2.93 -28.82
C PHE A 244 9.05 1.79 -28.29
N LEU A 245 9.11 1.58 -26.97
CA LEU A 245 9.75 0.40 -26.38
C LEU A 245 8.75 -0.42 -25.61
N SER A 246 8.66 -1.71 -25.91
CA SER A 246 7.84 -2.68 -25.17
C SER A 246 8.67 -3.88 -24.75
N TRP A 247 8.52 -4.27 -23.48
CA TRP A 247 9.09 -5.49 -22.92
C TRP A 247 8.01 -6.42 -22.34
N ILE A 248 6.75 -6.03 -22.49
CA ILE A 248 5.59 -6.83 -22.09
C ILE A 248 5.32 -7.84 -23.19
N ALA A 249 5.09 -9.11 -22.86
CA ALA A 249 4.79 -10.16 -23.83
C ALA A 249 3.54 -9.83 -24.70
N LEU A 250 3.52 -10.32 -25.95
CA LEU A 250 2.48 -9.98 -26.95
C LEU A 250 1.12 -10.63 -26.64
N ASP A 251 1.11 -11.65 -25.79
CA ASP A 251 -0.08 -12.24 -25.18
C ASP A 251 -0.86 -11.24 -24.29
N HIS A 252 -0.25 -10.12 -23.95
CA HIS A 252 -0.89 -9.03 -23.23
C HIS A 252 -1.34 -7.91 -24.18
N VAL A 253 -2.58 -7.43 -23.98
CA VAL A 253 -3.22 -6.41 -24.83
C VAL A 253 -2.44 -5.09 -24.88
N VAL A 254 -1.65 -4.80 -23.84
CA VAL A 254 -0.76 -3.64 -23.80
C VAL A 254 0.26 -3.72 -24.94
N ASN A 255 1.00 -4.83 -25.08
CA ASN A 255 1.96 -4.87 -26.17
C ASN A 255 1.26 -4.89 -27.53
N LEU A 256 0.18 -5.66 -27.68
CA LEU A 256 -0.55 -5.74 -28.95
C LEU A 256 -1.11 -4.37 -29.39
N VAL A 257 -1.88 -3.69 -28.55
CA VAL A 257 -2.63 -2.49 -28.94
C VAL A 257 -1.98 -1.18 -28.47
N GLU A 258 -1.56 -1.08 -27.20
CA GLU A 258 -0.95 0.14 -26.64
C GLU A 258 0.38 0.49 -27.33
N MET A 259 1.16 -0.55 -27.66
CA MET A 259 2.52 -0.39 -28.19
C MET A 259 2.58 -0.71 -29.68
N HIS A 260 2.32 -1.95 -30.08
CA HIS A 260 2.60 -2.43 -31.43
C HIS A 260 1.71 -1.80 -32.51
N LEU A 261 0.38 -1.90 -32.36
CA LEU A 261 -0.56 -1.29 -33.33
C LEU A 261 -0.54 0.24 -33.30
N HIS A 262 -0.31 0.83 -32.12
CA HIS A 262 -0.15 2.27 -31.97
C HIS A 262 1.05 2.79 -32.76
N ALA A 263 2.23 2.18 -32.60
CA ALA A 263 3.42 2.57 -33.36
C ALA A 263 3.26 2.37 -34.87
N MET A 264 2.66 1.25 -35.32
CA MET A 264 2.40 1.01 -36.74
C MET A 264 1.43 2.03 -37.35
N ARG A 265 0.41 2.46 -36.60
CA ARG A 265 -0.52 3.51 -37.05
C ARG A 265 0.22 4.81 -37.38
N LEU A 266 1.23 5.13 -36.60
CA LEU A 266 2.06 6.31 -36.77
C LEU A 266 3.19 6.09 -37.78
N GLY A 267 3.47 4.86 -38.19
CA GLY A 267 4.67 4.51 -38.95
C GLY A 267 5.96 4.77 -38.16
N ALA A 268 5.90 4.61 -36.84
CA ALA A 268 6.97 4.87 -35.88
C ALA A 268 7.86 3.63 -35.63
N GLU A 269 9.07 3.85 -35.10
CA GLU A 269 10.01 2.78 -34.74
C GLU A 269 9.60 2.05 -33.46
N GLN A 270 9.89 0.74 -33.40
CA GLN A 270 9.59 -0.12 -32.26
C GLN A 270 10.82 -0.87 -31.76
N ILE A 271 10.99 -0.92 -30.44
CA ILE A 271 11.97 -1.75 -29.73
C ILE A 271 11.21 -2.80 -28.91
N GLN A 272 11.35 -4.07 -29.27
CA GLN A 272 10.68 -5.21 -28.62
C GLN A 272 11.72 -6.05 -27.88
N VAL A 273 11.56 -6.18 -26.56
CA VAL A 273 12.59 -6.74 -25.67
C VAL A 273 12.03 -7.86 -24.84
N ALA A 274 12.71 -9.02 -24.80
CA ALA A 274 12.28 -10.12 -23.94
C ALA A 274 12.13 -9.67 -22.47
N THR A 275 10.98 -9.98 -21.86
CA THR A 275 10.60 -9.59 -20.49
C THR A 275 11.69 -9.94 -19.48
N GLU A 276 12.27 -11.13 -19.59
CA GLU A 276 13.27 -11.66 -18.68
C GLU A 276 14.56 -10.81 -18.66
N LEU A 277 14.92 -10.18 -19.78
CA LEU A 277 16.09 -9.32 -19.87
C LEU A 277 15.92 -8.04 -19.07
N VAL A 278 14.72 -7.46 -19.08
CA VAL A 278 14.42 -6.19 -18.41
C VAL A 278 14.18 -6.41 -16.91
N VAL A 279 13.48 -7.49 -16.54
CA VAL A 279 13.23 -7.82 -15.13
C VAL A 279 14.50 -8.26 -14.40
N ALA A 280 15.40 -9.02 -15.06
CA ALA A 280 16.63 -9.48 -14.43
C ALA A 280 17.63 -8.34 -14.16
N GLU A 281 17.66 -7.31 -15.01
CA GLU A 281 18.47 -6.11 -14.80
C GLU A 281 17.65 -4.85 -15.15
N PRO A 282 16.93 -4.27 -14.19
CA PRO A 282 16.04 -3.12 -14.41
C PRO A 282 16.72 -1.92 -15.08
N ARG A 283 18.01 -1.66 -14.77
CA ARG A 283 18.75 -0.54 -15.38
C ARG A 283 18.93 -0.71 -16.88
N ARG A 284 18.78 -1.92 -17.42
CA ARG A 284 18.77 -2.19 -18.87
C ARG A 284 17.67 -1.39 -19.58
N PHE A 285 16.53 -1.16 -18.93
CA PHE A 285 15.48 -0.31 -19.48
C PHE A 285 16.02 1.10 -19.81
N LEU A 286 16.75 1.71 -18.88
CA LEU A 286 17.34 3.05 -19.07
C LEU A 286 18.44 3.05 -20.13
N ASN A 287 19.26 1.99 -20.20
CA ASN A 287 20.26 1.82 -21.26
C ASN A 287 19.61 1.79 -22.66
N LEU A 288 18.48 1.09 -22.79
CA LEU A 288 17.74 1.00 -24.05
C LEU A 288 17.04 2.32 -24.39
N VAL A 289 16.53 3.03 -23.40
CA VAL A 289 15.94 4.37 -23.58
C VAL A 289 16.98 5.33 -24.14
N ASP A 290 18.15 5.41 -23.53
CA ASP A 290 19.26 6.25 -23.98
C ASP A 290 19.72 5.87 -25.40
N ARG A 291 20.02 4.59 -25.61
CA ARG A 291 20.54 4.05 -26.88
C ARG A 291 19.62 4.29 -28.07
N HIS A 292 18.32 4.06 -27.91
CA HIS A 292 17.34 4.15 -28.99
C HIS A 292 16.53 5.45 -28.98
N ARG A 293 16.85 6.38 -28.08
CA ARG A 293 16.12 7.65 -27.91
C ARG A 293 14.61 7.41 -27.69
N VAL A 294 14.28 6.43 -26.85
CA VAL A 294 12.89 6.01 -26.60
C VAL A 294 12.10 7.16 -26.01
N SER A 295 10.94 7.44 -26.61
CA SER A 295 10.03 8.49 -26.18
C SER A 295 8.80 7.96 -25.43
N LEU A 296 8.34 6.76 -25.79
CA LEU A 296 7.10 6.16 -25.32
C LEU A 296 7.35 4.70 -24.89
N SER A 297 6.89 4.33 -23.71
CA SER A 297 6.96 2.95 -23.21
C SER A 297 5.81 2.65 -22.26
N PHE A 298 5.74 1.41 -21.80
CA PHE A 298 4.82 0.97 -20.76
C PHE A 298 5.60 0.22 -19.66
N ALA A 299 5.24 0.48 -18.39
CA ALA A 299 5.73 -0.26 -17.25
C ALA A 299 4.70 -0.32 -16.11
N PRO A 300 4.34 -1.52 -15.61
CA PRO A 300 3.51 -1.66 -14.43
C PRO A 300 4.24 -1.16 -13.17
N ASN A 301 3.48 -0.86 -12.12
CA ASN A 301 4.00 -0.30 -10.86
C ASN A 301 5.10 -1.18 -10.24
N PHE A 302 4.96 -2.51 -10.24
CA PHE A 302 6.00 -3.42 -9.72
C PHE A 302 7.38 -3.18 -10.37
N PHE A 303 7.42 -2.96 -11.69
CA PHE A 303 8.68 -2.78 -12.40
C PHE A 303 9.27 -1.40 -12.09
N LEU A 304 8.43 -0.37 -12.02
CA LEU A 304 8.87 0.97 -11.63
C LEU A 304 9.45 0.97 -10.21
N ALA A 305 8.84 0.22 -9.28
CA ALA A 305 9.38 0.03 -7.93
C ALA A 305 10.73 -0.70 -7.94
N LEU A 306 10.85 -1.79 -8.71
CA LEU A 306 12.10 -2.52 -8.87
C LEU A 306 13.21 -1.66 -9.51
N LEU A 307 12.87 -0.84 -10.50
CA LEU A 307 13.76 0.13 -11.10
C LEU A 307 14.18 1.22 -10.10
N CYS A 308 13.24 1.74 -9.32
CA CYS A 308 13.50 2.71 -8.25
C CYS A 308 14.50 2.16 -7.24
N GLU A 309 14.26 0.95 -6.73
CA GLU A 309 15.16 0.27 -5.80
C GLU A 309 16.58 0.17 -6.38
N ARG A 310 16.70 -0.32 -7.62
CA ARG A 310 17.99 -0.54 -8.28
C ARG A 310 18.75 0.75 -8.62
N VAL A 311 18.03 1.86 -8.80
CA VAL A 311 18.60 3.19 -9.08
C VAL A 311 18.99 3.91 -7.79
N CYS A 312 18.16 3.83 -6.75
CA CYS A 312 18.38 4.51 -5.46
C CYS A 312 19.36 3.75 -4.56
N HIS A 313 19.44 2.43 -4.69
CA HIS A 313 20.25 1.53 -3.87
C HIS A 313 21.06 0.56 -4.77
N PRO A 314 22.10 1.06 -5.48
CA PRO A 314 22.94 0.21 -6.31
C PRO A 314 23.73 -0.81 -5.47
N THR A 315 24.00 -1.98 -6.03
CA THR A 315 24.86 -2.98 -5.33
C THR A 315 26.33 -2.56 -5.41
N PRO A 316 27.21 -3.06 -4.50
CA PRO A 316 28.64 -2.72 -4.54
C PRO A 316 29.32 -2.97 -5.89
N GLU A 317 28.92 -4.03 -6.60
CA GLU A 317 29.43 -4.33 -7.95
C GLU A 317 28.99 -3.30 -9.00
N GLN A 318 27.86 -2.62 -8.77
CA GLN A 318 27.36 -1.55 -9.64
C GLN A 318 27.95 -0.19 -9.28
N GLU A 319 28.24 0.05 -8.00
CA GLU A 319 29.00 1.23 -7.57
C GLU A 319 30.44 1.20 -8.09
N ALA A 320 31.01 0.00 -8.23
CA ALA A 320 32.33 -0.21 -8.81
C ALA A 320 32.38 -0.01 -10.34
N GLN A 321 31.22 0.05 -11.01
CA GLN A 321 31.14 0.39 -12.44
C GLN A 321 31.18 1.90 -12.63
N PRO A 322 31.67 2.41 -13.77
CA PRO A 322 31.60 3.83 -14.09
C PRO A 322 30.17 4.35 -13.93
N ALA A 323 30.01 5.52 -13.32
CA ALA A 323 28.70 6.16 -13.20
C ALA A 323 28.04 6.21 -14.59
N ALA A 324 26.84 5.63 -14.70
CA ALA A 324 26.13 5.57 -15.98
C ALA A 324 25.86 7.01 -16.47
N SER A 325 26.16 7.28 -17.75
CA SER A 325 25.93 8.58 -18.38
C SER A 325 24.68 8.51 -19.27
N TRP A 326 23.50 8.35 -18.68
CA TRP A 326 22.25 8.34 -19.45
C TRP A 326 21.84 9.76 -19.88
N ASP A 327 21.33 9.89 -21.11
CA ASP A 327 20.50 11.03 -21.53
C ASP A 327 19.04 10.58 -21.70
N LEU A 328 18.23 10.85 -20.68
CA LEU A 328 16.81 10.49 -20.63
C LEU A 328 15.89 11.64 -21.08
N SER A 329 16.43 12.69 -21.69
CA SER A 329 15.64 13.86 -22.12
C SER A 329 14.61 13.57 -23.22
N CYS A 330 14.77 12.46 -23.95
CA CYS A 330 13.82 11.99 -24.95
C CYS A 330 12.58 11.32 -24.36
N LEU A 331 12.67 10.80 -23.13
CA LEU A 331 11.60 10.00 -22.54
C LEU A 331 10.45 10.92 -22.10
N ARG A 332 9.31 10.80 -22.79
CA ARG A 332 8.14 11.66 -22.59
C ARG A 332 7.05 10.95 -21.80
N CYS A 333 6.81 9.68 -22.09
CA CYS A 333 5.75 8.91 -21.44
C CYS A 333 6.17 7.47 -21.18
N VAL A 334 6.09 7.06 -19.92
CA VAL A 334 5.98 5.65 -19.53
C VAL A 334 4.60 5.47 -18.94
N PHE A 335 3.73 4.87 -19.74
CA PHE A 335 2.39 4.48 -19.32
C PHE A 335 2.48 3.44 -18.21
N SER A 336 1.82 3.73 -17.08
CA SER A 336 1.75 2.82 -15.94
C SER A 336 0.29 2.46 -15.66
N GLY A 337 0.02 1.17 -15.64
CA GLY A 337 -1.33 0.66 -15.46
C GLY A 337 -1.34 -0.84 -15.20
N GLY A 338 -2.54 -1.39 -15.08
CA GLY A 338 -2.74 -2.72 -14.55
C GLY A 338 -2.75 -2.74 -13.03
N GLU A 339 -1.80 -2.08 -12.37
CA GLU A 339 -1.81 -1.86 -10.93
C GLU A 339 -1.89 -0.36 -10.65
N ALA A 340 -2.34 0.02 -9.45
CA ALA A 340 -2.34 1.41 -9.04
C ALA A 340 -0.88 1.92 -8.98
N THR A 341 -0.62 3.08 -9.60
CA THR A 341 0.72 3.68 -9.62
C THR A 341 0.96 4.44 -8.32
N VAL A 342 1.93 3.97 -7.53
CA VAL A 342 2.25 4.55 -6.22
C VAL A 342 2.99 5.87 -6.40
N ARG A 343 2.40 6.95 -5.90
CA ARG A 343 2.91 8.31 -6.11
C ARG A 343 4.27 8.53 -5.48
N GLN A 344 4.48 8.07 -4.24
CA GLN A 344 5.77 8.28 -3.55
C GLN A 344 6.93 7.56 -4.27
N MET A 345 6.68 6.35 -4.78
CA MET A 345 7.65 5.62 -5.60
C MET A 345 7.98 6.40 -6.88
N ALA A 346 6.96 6.91 -7.58
CA ALA A 346 7.16 7.72 -8.79
C ALA A 346 8.00 8.98 -8.50
N VAL A 347 7.71 9.69 -7.41
CA VAL A 347 8.49 10.86 -6.96
C VAL A 347 9.94 10.50 -6.66
N GLN A 348 10.20 9.39 -5.96
CA GLN A 348 11.56 8.93 -5.65
C GLN A 348 12.34 8.60 -6.92
N LEU A 349 11.76 7.81 -7.82
CA LEU A 349 12.39 7.42 -9.09
C LEU A 349 12.68 8.65 -9.97
N LEU A 350 11.70 9.53 -10.16
CA LEU A 350 11.87 10.73 -10.98
C LEU A 350 12.92 11.69 -10.39
N ARG A 351 12.98 11.80 -9.06
CA ARG A 351 14.03 12.58 -8.37
C ARG A 351 15.41 12.00 -8.61
N ALA A 352 15.55 10.68 -8.52
CA ALA A 352 16.82 9.99 -8.76
C ALA A 352 17.28 10.08 -10.22
N LEU A 353 16.34 10.13 -11.18
CA LEU A 353 16.65 10.22 -12.61
C LEU A 353 16.80 11.66 -13.15
N ARG A 354 16.45 12.68 -12.37
CA ARG A 354 16.56 14.10 -12.74
C ARG A 354 17.97 14.51 -13.23
N PRO A 355 19.09 14.06 -12.63
CA PRO A 355 20.43 14.39 -13.11
C PRO A 355 20.73 13.91 -14.54
N TYR A 356 19.98 12.93 -15.04
CA TYR A 356 20.10 12.36 -16.38
C TYR A 356 19.16 13.01 -17.40
N GLY A 357 18.59 14.18 -17.09
CA GLY A 357 17.71 14.93 -18.00
C GLY A 357 16.26 14.41 -18.06
N ALA A 358 15.89 13.43 -17.23
CA ALA A 358 14.54 12.92 -17.16
C ALA A 358 13.55 14.01 -16.70
N ARG A 359 12.49 14.21 -17.49
CA ARG A 359 11.31 14.97 -17.08
C ARG A 359 10.31 14.02 -16.41
N PRO A 360 9.27 14.51 -15.69
CA PRO A 360 8.20 13.65 -15.18
C PRO A 360 7.49 12.88 -16.30
N PHE A 361 7.94 11.64 -16.54
CA PHE A 361 7.49 10.82 -17.66
C PHE A 361 6.48 9.75 -17.25
N ILE A 362 6.32 9.45 -15.96
CA ILE A 362 5.43 8.39 -15.47
C ILE A 362 3.99 8.89 -15.57
N ARG A 363 3.17 8.23 -16.39
CA ARG A 363 1.75 8.56 -16.59
C ARG A 363 0.89 7.40 -16.12
N ALA A 364 0.18 7.59 -15.02
CA ALA A 364 -0.75 6.59 -14.53
C ALA A 364 -1.99 6.54 -15.44
N GLY A 365 -2.59 5.36 -15.56
CA GLY A 365 -3.81 5.21 -16.34
C GLY A 365 -4.50 3.88 -16.15
N TYR A 366 -5.65 3.79 -16.79
CA TYR A 366 -6.60 2.71 -16.60
C TYR A 366 -7.01 2.09 -17.93
N GLY A 367 -7.12 0.77 -17.92
CA GLY A 367 -7.34 -0.05 -19.10
C GLY A 367 -7.59 -1.52 -18.74
N LEU A 368 -8.38 -2.18 -19.58
CA LEU A 368 -8.74 -3.59 -19.49
C LEU A 368 -8.45 -4.26 -20.84
N THR A 369 -8.46 -5.59 -20.86
CA THR A 369 -8.43 -6.32 -22.14
C THR A 369 -9.68 -6.00 -22.96
N GLU A 370 -10.82 -5.92 -22.29
CA GLU A 370 -12.13 -5.53 -22.82
C GLU A 370 -12.16 -4.13 -23.44
N SER A 371 -11.16 -3.27 -23.17
CA SER A 371 -11.06 -1.92 -23.72
C SER A 371 -9.91 -1.71 -24.70
N CYS A 372 -9.30 -2.79 -25.21
CA CYS A 372 -8.10 -2.70 -26.04
C CYS A 372 -6.94 -1.94 -25.34
N ALA A 373 -6.61 -2.34 -24.11
CA ALA A 373 -5.60 -1.74 -23.24
C ALA A 373 -6.02 -0.38 -22.65
N GLY A 374 -5.07 0.55 -22.47
CA GLY A 374 -5.31 1.82 -21.83
C GLY A 374 -6.29 2.70 -22.61
N MET A 375 -7.21 3.31 -21.86
CA MET A 375 -8.22 4.22 -22.41
C MET A 375 -8.42 5.47 -21.54
N VAL A 376 -7.81 5.53 -20.36
CA VAL A 376 -7.81 6.69 -19.47
C VAL A 376 -6.36 6.94 -19.08
N TRP A 377 -5.89 8.17 -19.29
CA TRP A 377 -4.50 8.54 -19.00
C TRP A 377 -4.40 9.91 -18.34
N ASP A 378 -3.48 10.01 -17.38
CA ASP A 378 -3.06 11.27 -16.82
C ASP A 378 -1.99 11.88 -17.73
N LEU A 379 -2.43 12.83 -18.56
CA LEU A 379 -1.55 13.56 -19.48
C LEU A 379 -1.19 14.95 -18.97
N VAL A 380 -1.49 15.27 -17.71
CA VAL A 380 -1.09 16.54 -17.13
C VAL A 380 0.44 16.59 -17.04
N ASP A 381 1.04 17.67 -17.53
CA ASP A 381 2.47 17.89 -17.35
C ASP A 381 2.76 18.23 -15.90
N HIS A 382 3.24 17.22 -15.18
CA HIS A 382 3.55 17.33 -13.78
C HIS A 382 4.91 17.97 -13.56
N THR A 383 5.03 18.75 -12.49
CA THR A 383 6.32 19.03 -11.87
C THR A 383 6.60 17.97 -10.80
N LEU A 384 7.88 17.73 -10.50
CA LEU A 384 8.24 16.78 -9.44
C LEU A 384 7.68 17.22 -8.08
N GLU A 385 7.71 18.53 -7.84
CA GLU A 385 7.17 19.17 -6.65
C GLU A 385 5.64 19.01 -6.60
N GLY A 386 4.93 19.23 -7.71
CA GLY A 386 3.47 19.01 -7.79
C GLY A 386 3.06 17.57 -7.50
N LEU A 387 3.82 16.57 -8.00
CA LEU A 387 3.58 15.16 -7.65
C LEU A 387 3.89 14.85 -6.19
N HIS A 388 4.87 15.53 -5.60
CA HIS A 388 5.23 15.35 -4.20
C HIS A 388 4.15 15.88 -3.26
N ASP A 389 3.59 17.04 -3.59
CA ASP A 389 2.67 17.81 -2.75
C ASP A 389 1.18 17.45 -2.96
N ALA A 390 0.86 16.62 -3.96
CA ALA A 390 -0.51 16.16 -4.19
C ALA A 390 -1.10 15.46 -2.95
N ALA A 391 -2.42 15.21 -2.94
CA ALA A 391 -3.08 14.38 -1.94
C ALA A 391 -3.23 12.92 -2.42
N GLY A 392 -3.39 11.97 -1.48
CA GLY A 392 -3.62 10.54 -1.79
C GLY A 392 -2.37 9.71 -2.08
N GLU A 393 -2.49 8.38 -1.94
CA GLU A 393 -1.36 7.46 -2.11
C GLU A 393 -1.02 7.20 -3.58
N PHE A 394 -2.04 7.12 -4.42
CA PHE A 394 -1.93 6.74 -5.83
C PHE A 394 -2.01 7.95 -6.75
N MET A 395 -1.33 7.85 -7.89
CA MET A 395 -1.49 8.83 -8.97
C MET A 395 -2.88 8.73 -9.59
N CYS A 396 -3.43 9.87 -10.00
CA CYS A 396 -4.67 9.94 -10.76
C CYS A 396 -4.53 9.18 -12.09
N CYS A 397 -5.58 8.48 -12.54
CA CYS A 397 -5.58 7.84 -13.85
C CYS A 397 -5.90 8.81 -14.99
N GLY A 398 -6.39 10.01 -14.70
CA GLY A 398 -6.62 11.09 -15.65
C GLY A 398 -7.96 11.02 -16.39
N LEU A 399 -7.95 11.43 -17.67
CA LEU A 399 -9.16 11.59 -18.50
C LEU A 399 -9.25 10.50 -19.57
N PRO A 400 -10.47 10.16 -20.03
CA PRO A 400 -10.64 9.15 -21.06
C PRO A 400 -10.18 9.67 -22.43
N ILE A 401 -9.72 8.76 -23.28
CA ILE A 401 -9.47 9.04 -24.70
C ILE A 401 -10.78 9.47 -25.40
N PRO A 402 -10.70 10.21 -26.53
CA PRO A 402 -11.90 10.66 -27.25
C PRO A 402 -12.87 9.52 -27.58
N GLY A 403 -14.15 9.72 -27.30
CA GLY A 403 -15.22 8.75 -27.59
C GLY A 403 -15.43 7.68 -26.51
N VAL A 404 -14.78 7.80 -25.35
CA VAL A 404 -15.06 6.99 -24.16
C VAL A 404 -15.77 7.83 -23.11
N GLU A 405 -16.84 7.27 -22.56
CA GLU A 405 -17.62 7.83 -21.46
C GLU A 405 -17.40 6.99 -20.20
N MET A 406 -17.39 7.66 -19.05
CA MET A 406 -17.24 7.05 -17.73
C MET A 406 -18.38 7.52 -16.82
N ARG A 407 -18.90 6.61 -16.00
CA ARG A 407 -19.77 6.95 -14.87
C ARG A 407 -19.43 6.09 -13.65
N VAL A 408 -19.78 6.59 -12.48
CA VAL A 408 -19.62 5.90 -11.20
C VAL A 408 -20.99 5.78 -10.54
N LEU A 409 -21.40 4.58 -10.14
CA LEU A 409 -22.68 4.34 -9.47
C LEU A 409 -22.48 3.97 -8.00
N ARG A 410 -23.26 4.58 -7.10
CA ARG A 410 -23.30 4.22 -5.68
C ARG A 410 -23.71 2.76 -5.49
N GLU A 411 -23.04 2.05 -4.60
CA GLU A 411 -23.40 0.67 -4.26
C GLU A 411 -24.75 0.57 -3.52
N SER A 412 -25.16 1.62 -2.80
CA SER A 412 -26.36 1.60 -1.96
C SER A 412 -27.68 1.61 -2.73
N ASP A 413 -27.73 2.31 -3.85
CA ASP A 413 -28.98 2.57 -4.60
C ASP A 413 -28.81 2.60 -6.13
N GLU A 414 -27.61 2.29 -6.64
CA GLU A 414 -27.25 2.30 -8.07
C GLU A 414 -27.44 3.67 -8.76
N SER A 415 -27.55 4.77 -8.01
CA SER A 415 -27.60 6.12 -8.57
C SER A 415 -26.19 6.65 -8.89
N GLU A 416 -26.08 7.62 -9.82
CA GLU A 416 -24.79 8.25 -10.16
C GLU A 416 -24.18 8.95 -8.93
N ALA A 417 -22.93 8.62 -8.64
CA ALA A 417 -22.16 9.19 -7.54
C ALA A 417 -21.82 10.67 -7.81
N ALA A 418 -21.77 11.49 -6.75
CA ALA A 418 -21.31 12.86 -6.86
C ALA A 418 -19.78 12.92 -7.08
N ALA A 419 -19.27 14.11 -7.43
CA ALA A 419 -17.83 14.29 -7.57
C ALA A 419 -17.10 14.00 -6.24
N GLY A 420 -16.06 13.18 -6.30
CA GLY A 420 -15.28 12.71 -5.14
C GLY A 420 -15.92 11.56 -4.37
N GLU A 421 -17.11 11.11 -4.77
CA GLU A 421 -17.82 10.02 -4.10
C GLU A 421 -17.52 8.69 -4.79
N GLU A 422 -17.21 7.68 -3.97
CA GLU A 422 -16.82 6.35 -4.44
C GLU A 422 -18.04 5.52 -4.89
N GLY A 423 -17.82 4.70 -5.93
CA GLY A 423 -18.78 3.71 -6.40
C GLY A 423 -18.21 2.80 -7.49
N MET A 424 -19.09 2.03 -8.13
CA MET A 424 -18.75 1.12 -9.22
C MET A 424 -18.48 1.87 -10.52
N LEU A 425 -17.29 1.69 -11.09
CA LEU A 425 -16.95 2.25 -12.40
C LEU A 425 -17.68 1.51 -13.53
N GLN A 426 -18.27 2.27 -14.43
CA GLN A 426 -18.87 1.76 -15.66
C GLN A 426 -18.40 2.55 -16.86
N LEU A 427 -18.25 1.86 -17.99
CA LEU A 427 -17.65 2.42 -19.19
C LEU A 427 -18.53 2.22 -20.43
N ARG A 428 -18.45 3.16 -21.35
CA ARG A 428 -19.09 3.05 -22.67
C ARG A 428 -18.23 3.72 -23.73
N GLY A 429 -18.20 3.17 -24.94
CA GLY A 429 -17.45 3.78 -26.06
C GLY A 429 -17.04 2.77 -27.13
N ALA A 430 -16.51 3.29 -28.24
CA ALA A 430 -16.15 2.47 -29.41
C ALA A 430 -14.99 1.49 -29.17
N VAL A 431 -14.19 1.73 -28.12
CA VAL A 431 -13.03 0.89 -27.76
C VAL A 431 -13.40 -0.27 -26.82
N LEU A 432 -14.66 -0.35 -26.37
CA LEU A 432 -15.15 -1.44 -25.53
C LEU A 432 -15.57 -2.63 -26.39
N PHE A 433 -15.25 -3.83 -25.89
CA PHE A 433 -15.68 -5.09 -26.47
C PHE A 433 -17.21 -5.23 -26.45
N ASP A 434 -17.75 -6.20 -27.19
CA ASP A 434 -19.19 -6.52 -27.15
C ASP A 434 -19.50 -7.88 -26.53
N ARG A 435 -18.53 -8.80 -26.49
CA ARG A 435 -18.74 -10.17 -26.03
C ARG A 435 -17.46 -10.91 -25.65
N TYR A 436 -17.63 -11.89 -24.79
CA TYR A 436 -16.67 -12.98 -24.63
C TYR A 436 -16.92 -14.07 -25.68
N TYR A 437 -15.86 -14.69 -26.18
CA TYR A 437 -15.92 -15.77 -27.16
C TYR A 437 -16.61 -17.00 -26.55
N CYS A 438 -17.63 -17.52 -27.25
CA CYS A 438 -18.42 -18.68 -26.84
C CYS A 438 -18.97 -18.65 -25.40
N ASP A 439 -19.14 -17.47 -24.79
CA ASP A 439 -19.65 -17.32 -23.42
C ASP A 439 -20.74 -16.24 -23.34
N ALA A 440 -21.94 -16.61 -23.80
CA ALA A 440 -23.09 -15.72 -23.81
C ALA A 440 -23.57 -15.33 -22.40
N ALA A 441 -23.32 -16.19 -21.39
CA ALA A 441 -23.69 -15.91 -20.01
C ALA A 441 -22.79 -14.83 -19.41
N ALA A 442 -21.47 -14.98 -19.52
CA ALA A 442 -20.54 -13.95 -19.06
C ALA A 442 -20.69 -12.65 -19.86
N THR A 443 -21.02 -12.74 -21.16
CA THR A 443 -21.28 -11.55 -21.99
C THR A 443 -22.47 -10.77 -21.46
N ARG A 444 -23.63 -11.40 -21.24
CA ARG A 444 -24.80 -10.70 -20.69
C ARG A 444 -24.53 -10.12 -19.30
N ALA A 445 -23.78 -10.82 -18.45
CA ALA A 445 -23.45 -10.36 -17.11
C ALA A 445 -22.45 -9.18 -17.09
N ALA A 446 -21.74 -8.92 -18.19
CA ALA A 446 -20.77 -7.84 -18.28
C ALA A 446 -21.40 -6.47 -18.59
N PHE A 447 -22.65 -6.44 -19.05
CA PHE A 447 -23.30 -5.19 -19.46
C PHE A 447 -24.56 -4.91 -18.65
N THR A 448 -24.77 -3.65 -18.33
CA THR A 448 -26.05 -3.15 -17.81
C THR A 448 -27.13 -3.20 -18.89
N SER A 449 -28.40 -3.10 -18.49
CA SER A 449 -29.54 -3.05 -19.41
C SER A 449 -29.52 -1.86 -20.36
N ASP A 450 -28.89 -0.74 -19.96
CA ASP A 450 -28.69 0.47 -20.75
C ASP A 450 -27.35 0.48 -21.54
N GLY A 451 -26.63 -0.65 -21.57
CA GLY A 451 -25.50 -0.86 -22.49
C GLY A 451 -24.14 -0.38 -21.99
N TRP A 452 -23.96 -0.18 -20.69
CA TRP A 452 -22.67 0.13 -20.07
C TRP A 452 -21.93 -1.13 -19.67
N PHE A 453 -20.63 -1.15 -19.90
CA PHE A 453 -19.75 -2.21 -19.44
C PHE A 453 -19.46 -2.05 -17.94
N ILE A 454 -19.69 -3.12 -17.18
CA ILE A 454 -19.43 -3.21 -15.74
C ILE A 454 -18.01 -3.70 -15.54
N THR A 455 -17.12 -2.82 -15.05
CA THR A 455 -15.69 -3.16 -14.91
C THR A 455 -15.42 -4.08 -13.72
N GLY A 456 -16.24 -3.97 -12.68
CA GLY A 456 -16.03 -4.59 -11.37
C GLY A 456 -14.98 -3.89 -10.52
N ASP A 457 -14.55 -2.68 -10.92
CA ASP A 457 -13.59 -1.85 -10.20
C ASP A 457 -14.33 -0.67 -9.52
N ASN A 458 -13.91 -0.34 -8.29
CA ASN A 458 -14.41 0.81 -7.55
C ASN A 458 -13.53 2.02 -7.84
N ALA A 459 -14.18 3.18 -7.97
CA ALA A 459 -13.55 4.43 -8.34
C ALA A 459 -14.36 5.63 -7.86
N TYR A 460 -13.76 6.82 -7.93
CA TYR A 460 -14.50 8.09 -7.95
C TYR A 460 -14.01 8.96 -9.11
N LEU A 461 -14.88 9.89 -9.53
CA LEU A 461 -14.52 10.97 -10.46
C LEU A 461 -14.44 12.26 -9.68
N ASP A 462 -13.38 13.04 -9.87
CA ASP A 462 -13.29 14.37 -9.24
C ASP A 462 -14.19 15.41 -9.93
N ALA A 463 -14.17 16.65 -9.44
CA ALA A 463 -14.98 17.74 -10.02
C ALA A 463 -14.59 18.11 -11.47
N HIS A 464 -13.43 17.65 -11.95
CA HIS A 464 -12.93 17.82 -13.31
C HIS A 464 -13.12 16.57 -14.18
N GLY A 465 -13.74 15.52 -13.64
CA GLY A 465 -13.96 14.24 -14.33
C GLY A 465 -12.73 13.33 -14.38
N GLN A 466 -11.69 13.62 -13.61
CA GLN A 466 -10.51 12.78 -13.53
C GLN A 466 -10.78 11.52 -12.72
N LEU A 467 -10.28 10.39 -13.20
CA LEU A 467 -10.53 9.08 -12.62
C LEU A 467 -9.52 8.72 -11.53
N TYR A 468 -10.03 8.28 -10.39
CA TYR A 468 -9.25 7.67 -9.31
C TYR A 468 -9.79 6.28 -9.01
N ILE A 469 -8.94 5.26 -9.13
CA ILE A 469 -9.29 3.87 -8.79
C ILE A 469 -9.05 3.66 -7.29
N THR A 470 -10.07 3.18 -6.58
CA THR A 470 -10.00 2.92 -5.13
C THR A 470 -9.84 1.44 -4.81
N GLY A 471 -10.29 0.55 -5.71
CA GLY A 471 -10.14 -0.89 -5.49
C GLY A 471 -10.94 -1.73 -6.47
N ARG A 472 -11.17 -2.99 -6.09
CA ARG A 472 -12.00 -3.93 -6.86
C ARG A 472 -13.04 -4.55 -5.94
N THR A 473 -14.29 -4.57 -6.36
CA THR A 473 -15.43 -4.99 -5.52
C THR A 473 -15.33 -6.44 -5.04
N LYS A 474 -14.57 -7.30 -5.72
CA LYS A 474 -14.33 -8.71 -5.33
C LYS A 474 -13.09 -8.91 -4.45
N ASP A 475 -12.29 -7.87 -4.23
CA ASP A 475 -11.05 -7.89 -3.45
C ASP A 475 -11.21 -7.18 -2.09
N THR A 476 -12.45 -6.97 -1.66
CA THR A 476 -12.81 -6.44 -0.34
C THR A 476 -12.96 -7.55 0.69
N LEU A 477 -12.55 -7.29 1.93
CA LEU A 477 -12.83 -8.08 3.13
C LEU A 477 -14.07 -7.49 3.80
N LEU A 478 -15.13 -8.28 4.01
CA LEU A 478 -16.34 -7.84 4.71
C LEU A 478 -16.32 -8.38 6.15
N LEU A 479 -15.76 -7.60 7.07
CA LEU A 479 -15.46 -8.02 8.44
C LEU A 479 -16.28 -7.19 9.43
N ASN A 480 -17.14 -7.84 10.23
CA ASN A 480 -17.98 -7.19 11.25
C ASN A 480 -18.86 -6.04 10.70
N GLY A 481 -19.28 -6.11 9.43
CA GLY A 481 -20.08 -5.08 8.78
C GLY A 481 -19.28 -3.89 8.23
N LEU A 482 -17.94 -3.96 8.28
CA LEU A 482 -17.03 -3.00 7.65
C LEU A 482 -16.45 -3.59 6.36
N THR A 483 -16.38 -2.76 5.32
CA THR A 483 -15.68 -3.07 4.07
C THR A 483 -14.25 -2.60 4.17
N ILE A 484 -13.28 -3.52 4.07
CA ILE A 484 -11.85 -3.24 4.13
C ILE A 484 -11.22 -3.72 2.83
N PHE A 485 -10.34 -2.93 2.22
CA PHE A 485 -9.69 -3.33 0.99
C PHE A 485 -8.47 -4.21 1.27
N ALA A 486 -8.39 -5.40 0.68
CA ALA A 486 -7.24 -6.28 0.87
C ALA A 486 -5.91 -5.62 0.46
N VAL A 487 -5.95 -4.79 -0.58
CA VAL A 487 -4.80 -4.00 -1.07
C VAL A 487 -4.26 -3.02 -0.03
N GLU A 488 -5.11 -2.47 0.83
CA GLU A 488 -4.70 -1.55 1.90
C GLU A 488 -3.89 -2.28 2.97
N VAL A 489 -4.30 -3.50 3.29
CA VAL A 489 -3.58 -4.39 4.22
C VAL A 489 -2.25 -4.82 3.62
N GLU A 490 -2.24 -5.26 2.36
CA GLU A 490 -1.02 -5.62 1.61
C GLU A 490 -0.03 -4.46 1.59
N HIS A 491 -0.50 -3.25 1.25
CA HIS A 491 0.32 -2.05 1.22
C HIS A 491 0.89 -1.71 2.60
N SER A 492 0.06 -1.76 3.65
CA SER A 492 0.50 -1.51 5.03
C SER A 492 1.62 -2.45 5.47
N LEU A 493 1.55 -3.72 5.04
CA LEU A 493 2.61 -4.71 5.28
C LEU A 493 3.89 -4.40 4.50
N GLU A 494 3.78 -3.98 3.23
CA GLU A 494 4.93 -3.61 2.40
C GLU A 494 5.62 -2.33 2.90
N GLN A 495 4.86 -1.28 3.20
CA GLN A 495 5.38 -0.03 3.75
C GLN A 495 6.06 -0.23 5.10
N ALA A 496 5.59 -1.21 5.87
CA ALA A 496 6.19 -1.50 7.14
C ALA A 496 7.62 -2.07 7.04
N ARG A 497 8.08 -2.45 5.84
CA ARG A 497 9.43 -3.00 5.58
C ARG A 497 9.78 -4.13 6.55
N ILE A 498 8.83 -5.05 6.75
CA ILE A 498 8.96 -6.14 7.71
C ILE A 498 10.16 -7.01 7.30
N PRO A 499 11.19 -7.15 8.17
CA PRO A 499 12.29 -8.06 7.90
C PRO A 499 11.76 -9.48 7.69
N GLY A 500 12.15 -10.12 6.59
CA GLY A 500 11.68 -11.45 6.23
C GLY A 500 10.57 -11.49 5.17
N LEU A 501 10.04 -10.35 4.74
CA LEU A 501 9.03 -10.24 3.69
C LEU A 501 9.69 -9.82 2.37
N THR A 502 9.38 -10.53 1.27
CA THR A 502 9.86 -10.14 -0.07
C THR A 502 8.91 -9.10 -0.70
N PRO A 503 9.40 -7.91 -1.13
CA PRO A 503 8.56 -6.87 -1.72
C PRO A 503 7.74 -7.35 -2.92
N SER A 504 6.49 -6.89 -3.05
CA SER A 504 5.55 -7.27 -4.11
C SER A 504 5.16 -8.76 -4.14
N PHE A 505 5.43 -9.50 -3.06
CA PHE A 505 5.08 -10.92 -2.89
C PHE A 505 4.29 -11.19 -1.60
N THR A 506 3.44 -10.25 -1.21
CA THR A 506 2.46 -10.39 -0.13
C THR A 506 1.06 -10.29 -0.70
N LEU A 507 0.15 -11.13 -0.21
CA LEU A 507 -1.23 -11.14 -0.68
C LEU A 507 -2.20 -11.40 0.46
N VAL A 508 -3.30 -10.66 0.47
CA VAL A 508 -4.37 -10.75 1.46
C VAL A 508 -5.65 -11.18 0.75
N PHE A 509 -6.40 -12.10 1.36
CA PHE A 509 -7.67 -12.55 0.80
C PHE A 509 -8.68 -12.88 1.89
N ALA A 510 -9.97 -12.66 1.57
CA ALA A 510 -11.08 -13.04 2.43
C ALA A 510 -11.22 -14.55 2.52
N HIS A 511 -11.54 -15.04 3.71
CA HIS A 511 -11.81 -16.43 4.00
C HIS A 511 -12.97 -16.51 4.99
N ARG A 512 -14.00 -17.33 4.71
CA ARG A 512 -15.08 -17.60 5.65
C ARG A 512 -15.00 -19.06 6.10
N PRO A 513 -14.67 -19.33 7.38
CA PRO A 513 -14.69 -20.69 7.90
C PRO A 513 -16.09 -21.32 7.79
N PRO A 514 -16.21 -22.64 7.57
CA PRO A 514 -17.50 -23.33 7.55
C PRO A 514 -18.30 -23.05 8.83
N GLY A 515 -19.54 -22.58 8.69
CA GLY A 515 -20.42 -22.26 9.83
C GLY A 515 -20.15 -20.91 10.51
N ALA A 516 -19.18 -20.12 10.06
CA ALA A 516 -18.91 -18.80 10.62
C ALA A 516 -20.00 -17.77 10.22
N LEU A 517 -20.38 -16.92 11.18
CA LEU A 517 -21.37 -15.85 10.99
C LEU A 517 -20.82 -14.63 10.23
N THR A 518 -19.49 -14.45 10.20
CA THR A 518 -18.79 -13.35 9.53
C THR A 518 -17.59 -13.90 8.73
N GLU A 519 -17.11 -13.12 7.76
CA GLU A 519 -15.82 -13.42 7.12
C GLU A 519 -14.65 -13.24 8.11
N SER A 520 -13.52 -13.83 7.75
CA SER A 520 -12.18 -13.56 8.25
C SER A 520 -11.25 -13.35 7.05
N TYR A 521 -9.94 -13.30 7.26
CA TYR A 521 -8.97 -13.07 6.20
C TYR A 521 -7.66 -13.81 6.47
N CYS A 522 -6.91 -14.07 5.40
CA CYS A 522 -5.60 -14.72 5.46
C CYS A 522 -4.54 -13.85 4.79
N VAL A 523 -3.30 -13.99 5.23
CA VAL A 523 -2.12 -13.37 4.63
C VAL A 523 -1.18 -14.46 4.14
N VAL A 524 -0.75 -14.38 2.88
CA VAL A 524 0.34 -15.22 2.36
C VAL A 524 1.51 -14.33 1.94
N TYR A 525 2.74 -14.79 2.16
CA TYR A 525 3.93 -14.03 1.80
C TYR A 525 5.09 -14.91 1.34
N LEU A 526 5.96 -14.37 0.49
CA LEU A 526 7.23 -15.00 0.12
C LEU A 526 8.31 -14.63 1.15
N PRO A 527 8.81 -15.59 1.95
CA PRO A 527 9.85 -15.29 2.93
C PRO A 527 11.18 -14.95 2.24
N SER A 528 11.88 -13.95 2.78
CA SER A 528 13.24 -13.58 2.36
C SER A 528 14.34 -14.28 3.19
N TYR A 529 13.94 -15.16 4.11
CA TYR A 529 14.82 -15.95 4.99
C TYR A 529 14.82 -17.44 4.58
N SER A 530 15.80 -18.20 5.08
CA SER A 530 15.89 -19.65 4.84
C SER A 530 14.69 -20.39 5.46
N PRO A 531 14.10 -21.40 4.81
CA PRO A 531 13.00 -22.18 5.38
C PRO A 531 13.26 -22.72 6.80
N ASP A 532 14.52 -22.99 7.14
CA ASP A 532 14.96 -23.52 8.44
C ASP A 532 15.20 -22.45 9.52
N ASP A 533 15.14 -21.16 9.17
CA ASP A 533 15.29 -20.05 10.13
C ASP A 533 13.98 -19.79 10.90
N ALA A 534 13.78 -20.58 11.94
CA ALA A 534 12.58 -20.52 12.77
C ALA A 534 12.45 -19.18 13.52
N ALA A 535 13.57 -18.54 13.88
CA ALA A 535 13.56 -17.25 14.58
C ALA A 535 13.06 -16.13 13.67
N ALA A 536 13.61 -16.03 12.45
CA ALA A 536 13.16 -15.07 11.44
C ALA A 536 11.69 -15.31 11.06
N ARG A 537 11.28 -16.59 10.94
CA ARG A 537 9.89 -16.98 10.66
C ARG A 537 8.92 -16.46 11.73
N VAL A 538 9.22 -16.68 13.01
CA VAL A 538 8.37 -16.21 14.13
C VAL A 538 8.32 -14.68 14.14
N ALA A 539 9.47 -14.00 14.05
CA ALA A 539 9.53 -12.54 14.05
C ALA A 539 8.73 -11.91 12.89
N THR A 540 8.86 -12.47 11.69
CA THR A 540 8.12 -12.02 10.50
C THR A 540 6.62 -12.20 10.66
N THR A 541 6.20 -13.39 11.12
CA THR A 541 4.78 -13.73 11.32
C THR A 541 4.13 -12.81 12.34
N GLU A 542 4.78 -12.59 13.49
CA GLU A 542 4.27 -11.71 14.54
C GLU A 542 4.20 -10.25 14.11
N ALA A 543 5.13 -9.79 13.27
CA ALA A 543 5.07 -8.45 12.69
C ALA A 543 3.89 -8.31 11.71
N ILE A 544 3.69 -9.30 10.83
CA ILE A 544 2.54 -9.34 9.89
C ILE A 544 1.22 -9.35 10.67
N GLU A 545 1.05 -10.24 11.63
CA GLU A 545 -0.16 -10.32 12.46
C GLU A 545 -0.45 -8.99 13.14
N ARG A 546 0.57 -8.35 13.72
CA ARG A 546 0.43 -7.08 14.44
C ARG A 546 -0.02 -5.94 13.55
N ILE A 547 0.62 -5.77 12.39
CA ILE A 547 0.31 -4.70 11.44
C ILE A 547 -1.03 -4.95 10.77
N ALA A 548 -1.29 -6.17 10.30
CA ALA A 548 -2.57 -6.52 9.69
C ALA A 548 -3.73 -6.33 10.68
N SER A 549 -3.55 -6.71 11.95
CA SER A 549 -4.59 -6.51 12.99
C SER A 549 -4.80 -5.04 13.37
N LEU A 550 -3.84 -4.15 13.09
CA LEU A 550 -4.04 -2.72 13.28
C LEU A 550 -4.93 -2.13 12.20
N VAL A 551 -4.73 -2.55 10.95
CA VAL A 551 -5.51 -2.11 9.78
C VAL A 551 -6.92 -2.71 9.84
N VAL A 552 -7.01 -4.01 10.13
CA VAL A 552 -8.26 -4.76 10.03
C VAL A 552 -9.05 -4.79 11.35
N HIS A 553 -8.42 -4.42 12.46
CA HIS A 553 -8.97 -4.51 13.83
C HIS A 553 -9.32 -5.94 14.30
N VAL A 554 -9.01 -6.96 13.50
CA VAL A 554 -9.21 -8.39 13.78
C VAL A 554 -7.92 -9.11 13.40
N LYS A 555 -7.57 -10.18 14.10
CA LYS A 555 -6.41 -11.02 13.77
C LYS A 555 -6.66 -11.80 12.46
N PRO A 556 -5.65 -11.97 11.57
CA PRO A 556 -5.79 -12.88 10.44
C PRO A 556 -6.11 -14.31 10.91
N ALA A 557 -6.96 -15.02 10.18
CA ALA A 557 -7.19 -16.46 10.40
C ALA A 557 -5.92 -17.29 10.15
N ALA A 558 -5.08 -16.87 9.20
CA ALA A 558 -3.79 -17.48 8.94
C ALA A 558 -2.79 -16.46 8.38
N VAL A 559 -1.52 -16.64 8.73
CA VAL A 559 -0.37 -15.98 8.11
C VAL A 559 0.56 -17.08 7.63
N LEU A 560 0.82 -17.18 6.33
CA LEU A 560 1.49 -18.33 5.73
C LEU A 560 2.69 -17.93 4.86
N PRO A 561 3.92 -18.31 5.24
CA PRO A 561 5.07 -18.25 4.33
C PRO A 561 4.97 -19.35 3.27
N LEU A 562 5.02 -18.98 1.99
CA LEU A 562 4.95 -19.93 0.87
C LEU A 562 6.22 -19.84 -0.01
N PRO A 563 6.68 -20.96 -0.61
CA PRO A 563 7.83 -20.93 -1.50
C PRO A 563 7.53 -20.18 -2.81
N ARG A 564 8.59 -19.72 -3.49
CA ARG A 564 8.49 -18.90 -4.71
C ARG A 564 7.66 -19.54 -5.83
N SER A 565 7.58 -20.86 -5.88
CA SER A 565 6.78 -21.62 -6.85
C SER A 565 5.28 -21.30 -6.80
N TYR A 566 4.75 -20.84 -5.67
CA TYR A 566 3.33 -20.43 -5.57
C TYR A 566 3.07 -19.02 -6.11
N PHE A 567 4.10 -18.17 -6.17
CA PHE A 567 3.97 -16.77 -6.55
C PHE A 567 4.21 -16.56 -8.05
N GLU A 568 3.50 -17.32 -8.88
CA GLU A 568 3.46 -17.10 -10.32
C GLU A 568 2.70 -15.80 -10.62
N LYS A 569 3.44 -14.78 -11.05
CA LYS A 569 2.88 -13.49 -11.48
C LYS A 569 2.41 -13.58 -12.93
N THR A 570 1.33 -12.88 -13.26
CA THR A 570 0.92 -12.67 -14.66
C THR A 570 2.00 -11.95 -15.48
N SER A 571 1.86 -11.85 -16.80
CA SER A 571 2.77 -11.08 -17.66
C SER A 571 2.89 -9.58 -17.29
N LEU A 572 1.97 -9.05 -16.48
CA LEU A 572 2.04 -7.71 -15.88
C LEU A 572 2.62 -7.66 -14.46
N GLY A 573 2.98 -8.79 -13.85
CA GLY A 573 3.51 -8.82 -12.48
C GLY A 573 2.48 -9.02 -11.36
N LYS A 574 1.20 -9.25 -11.69
CA LYS A 574 0.12 -9.41 -10.69
C LYS A 574 0.02 -10.82 -10.10
N LEU A 575 -0.28 -10.89 -8.80
CA LEU A 575 -0.72 -12.11 -8.10
C LEU A 575 -2.25 -12.25 -8.14
N SER A 576 -2.76 -13.50 -8.07
CA SER A 576 -4.21 -13.78 -8.14
C SER A 576 -4.80 -14.13 -6.77
N ARG A 577 -5.56 -13.22 -6.14
CA ARG A 577 -6.25 -13.45 -4.85
C ARG A 577 -7.19 -14.66 -4.89
N ALA A 578 -7.99 -14.76 -5.96
CA ALA A 578 -8.89 -15.90 -6.15
C ALA A 578 -8.15 -17.24 -6.31
N HIS A 579 -6.90 -17.24 -6.81
CA HIS A 579 -6.07 -18.44 -6.85
C HIS A 579 -5.66 -18.87 -5.44
N PHE A 580 -5.07 -17.97 -4.64
CA PHE A 580 -4.64 -18.29 -3.28
C PHE A 580 -5.80 -18.65 -2.35
N ARG A 581 -6.93 -17.95 -2.47
CA ARG A 581 -8.15 -18.30 -1.75
C ARG A 581 -8.60 -19.74 -2.02
N ARG A 582 -8.63 -20.16 -3.29
CA ARG A 582 -8.99 -21.54 -3.66
C ARG A 582 -7.98 -22.55 -3.12
N LEU A 583 -6.68 -22.26 -3.20
CA LEU A 583 -5.64 -23.15 -2.65
C LEU A 583 -5.82 -23.36 -1.15
N PHE A 584 -6.12 -22.27 -0.43
CA PHE A 584 -6.37 -22.31 1.01
C PHE A 584 -7.67 -23.08 1.33
N GLU A 585 -8.78 -22.77 0.65
CA GLU A 585 -10.09 -23.40 0.90
C GLU A 585 -10.16 -24.86 0.46
N SER A 586 -9.35 -25.29 -0.53
CA SER A 586 -9.30 -26.69 -0.98
C SER A 586 -8.39 -27.58 -0.13
N GLY A 587 -7.69 -27.02 0.86
CA GLY A 587 -6.67 -27.73 1.64
C GLY A 587 -5.34 -27.96 0.92
N ALA A 588 -5.12 -27.32 -0.25
CA ALA A 588 -3.88 -27.52 -1.01
C ALA A 588 -2.65 -26.88 -0.35
N LEU A 589 -2.85 -26.03 0.66
CA LEU A 589 -1.79 -25.40 1.47
C LEU A 589 -1.64 -26.03 2.86
N ASP A 590 -2.29 -27.17 3.11
CA ASP A 590 -2.32 -27.78 4.44
C ASP A 590 -0.93 -28.24 4.89
N SER A 591 -0.12 -28.78 3.98
CA SER A 591 1.25 -29.19 4.30
C SER A 591 2.14 -28.01 4.70
N GLU A 592 2.07 -26.90 3.96
CA GLU A 592 2.82 -25.68 4.27
C GLU A 592 2.33 -25.05 5.57
N ARG A 593 1.02 -25.10 5.83
CA ARG A 593 0.43 -24.61 7.09
C ARG A 593 0.89 -25.43 8.28
N GLU A 594 0.81 -26.76 8.21
CA GLU A 594 1.27 -27.66 9.28
C GLU A 594 2.78 -27.50 9.56
N ALA A 595 3.61 -27.40 8.51
CA ALA A 595 5.04 -27.16 8.65
C ALA A 595 5.32 -25.79 9.29
N HIS A 596 4.58 -24.76 8.91
CA HIS A 596 4.70 -23.42 9.48
C HIS A 596 4.33 -23.40 10.97
N GLU A 597 3.17 -23.95 11.32
CA GLU A 597 2.67 -24.04 12.70
C GLU A 597 3.62 -24.85 13.58
N SER A 598 4.12 -25.98 13.09
CA SER A 598 5.10 -26.82 13.79
C SER A 598 6.40 -26.08 14.07
N SER A 599 6.90 -25.32 13.10
CA SER A 599 8.13 -24.52 13.25
C SER A 599 7.96 -23.39 14.27
N ILE A 600 6.84 -22.66 14.23
CA ILE A 600 6.51 -21.63 15.22
C ILE A 600 6.41 -22.26 16.62
N HIS A 601 5.70 -23.37 16.74
CA HIS A 601 5.47 -24.05 18.00
C HIS A 601 6.79 -24.54 18.62
N ALA A 602 7.63 -25.22 17.84
CA ALA A 602 8.94 -25.70 18.29
C ALA A 602 9.87 -24.55 18.73
N HIS A 603 9.91 -23.44 17.97
CA HIS A 603 10.72 -22.29 18.34
C HIS A 603 10.27 -21.63 19.65
N ARG A 604 8.95 -21.44 19.80
CA ARG A 604 8.36 -20.89 21.03
C ARG A 604 8.60 -21.79 22.24
N GLN A 605 8.48 -23.11 22.09
CA GLN A 605 8.79 -24.06 23.15
C GLN A 605 10.27 -23.98 23.56
N ALA A 606 11.20 -23.94 22.61
CA ALA A 606 12.64 -23.87 22.89
C ALA A 606 13.06 -22.59 23.63
N HIS A 607 12.34 -21.47 23.42
CA HIS A 607 12.62 -20.17 24.03
C HIS A 607 11.63 -19.80 25.14
N ARG A 608 10.83 -20.77 25.60
CA ARG A 608 9.83 -20.55 26.64
C ARG A 608 10.50 -20.30 27.98
N GLN A 609 10.16 -19.18 28.62
CA GLN A 609 10.35 -19.02 30.06
C GLN A 609 9.12 -19.54 30.80
N ALA A 610 9.33 -20.58 31.60
CA ALA A 610 8.33 -21.20 32.46
C ALA A 610 8.00 -20.29 33.66
N PRO A 611 6.79 -20.40 34.23
CA PRO A 611 6.44 -19.71 35.46
C PRO A 611 7.38 -20.09 36.60
N SER A 612 7.93 -19.07 37.24
CA SER A 612 8.89 -19.15 38.35
C SER A 612 8.21 -19.07 39.72
N SER A 613 6.91 -18.75 39.77
CA SER A 613 6.13 -18.64 41.01
C SER A 613 4.71 -19.22 40.90
N PRO A 614 4.08 -19.62 42.02
CA PRO A 614 2.67 -20.06 42.03
C PRO A 614 1.67 -19.01 41.52
N ILE A 615 2.00 -17.73 41.70
CA ILE A 615 1.21 -16.60 41.19
C ILE A 615 1.28 -16.56 39.67
N GLU A 616 2.49 -16.64 39.10
CA GLU A 616 2.67 -16.70 37.65
C GLU A 616 1.96 -17.92 37.04
N GLN A 617 2.05 -19.09 37.67
CA GLN A 617 1.35 -20.30 37.21
C GLN A 617 -0.18 -20.10 37.18
N THR A 618 -0.73 -19.44 38.19
CA THR A 618 -2.17 -19.21 38.30
C THR A 618 -2.65 -18.18 37.27
N ILE A 619 -1.91 -17.08 37.11
CA ILE A 619 -2.20 -16.04 36.10
C ILE A 619 -2.12 -16.64 34.68
N LEU A 620 -1.07 -17.44 34.40
CA LEU A 620 -0.90 -18.15 33.13
C LEU A 620 -2.10 -19.05 32.84
N THR A 621 -2.55 -19.81 33.85
CA THR A 621 -3.70 -20.72 33.73
C THR A 621 -4.99 -19.96 33.41
N LEU A 622 -5.24 -18.83 34.09
CA LEU A 622 -6.42 -17.98 33.84
C LEU A 622 -6.42 -17.42 32.42
N ILE A 623 -5.26 -16.97 31.92
CA ILE A 623 -5.11 -16.43 30.57
C ILE A 623 -5.31 -17.52 29.51
N CYS A 624 -4.67 -18.68 29.68
CA CYS A 624 -4.81 -19.81 28.75
C CYS A 624 -6.25 -20.35 28.68
N ALA A 625 -6.99 -20.34 29.80
CA ALA A 625 -8.40 -20.73 29.83
C ALA A 625 -9.31 -19.84 28.95
N ARG A 626 -8.90 -18.59 28.68
CA ARG A 626 -9.65 -17.64 27.83
C ARG A 626 -9.27 -17.73 26.34
N LEU A 627 -8.11 -18.31 26.02
CA LEU A 627 -7.59 -18.42 24.65
C LEU A 627 -8.10 -19.64 23.87
N HIS A 628 -9.32 -20.13 24.16
CA HIS A 628 -9.90 -21.32 23.53
C HIS A 628 -8.96 -22.54 23.53
N ALA A 629 -8.42 -22.88 24.71
CA ALA A 629 -7.56 -24.05 24.96
C ALA A 629 -6.11 -23.96 24.43
N ALA A 630 -5.48 -22.78 24.51
CA ALA A 630 -4.03 -22.71 24.46
C ALA A 630 -3.43 -23.50 25.64
N ASP A 631 -2.52 -24.44 25.35
CA ASP A 631 -1.80 -25.20 26.38
C ASP A 631 -0.97 -24.23 27.25
N PRO A 632 -1.16 -24.19 28.59
CA PRO A 632 -0.29 -23.44 29.51
C PRO A 632 1.19 -23.76 29.31
N ASP A 633 1.49 -24.96 28.79
CA ASP A 633 2.84 -25.38 28.47
C ASP A 633 3.44 -24.82 27.17
N SER A 634 2.63 -24.11 26.39
CA SER A 634 3.04 -23.48 25.13
C SER A 634 3.29 -21.97 25.22
N VAL A 635 2.95 -21.32 26.34
CA VAL A 635 3.03 -19.86 26.51
C VAL A 635 4.14 -19.49 27.51
N SER A 636 4.95 -18.48 27.17
CA SER A 636 6.00 -17.97 28.05
C SER A 636 5.46 -16.87 28.96
N VAL A 637 5.95 -16.82 30.21
CA VAL A 637 5.51 -15.80 31.17
C VAL A 637 5.89 -14.37 30.79
N THR A 638 6.82 -14.20 29.85
CA THR A 638 7.24 -12.89 29.29
C THR A 638 6.57 -12.57 27.96
N THR A 639 5.72 -13.47 27.43
CA THR A 639 4.96 -13.19 26.21
C THR A 639 3.98 -12.05 26.47
N ASN A 640 3.96 -11.09 25.55
CA ASN A 640 3.00 -10.00 25.60
C ASN A 640 1.58 -10.57 25.40
N LEU A 641 0.68 -10.27 26.33
CA LEU A 641 -0.68 -10.81 26.32
C LEU A 641 -1.48 -10.34 25.09
N PHE A 642 -1.16 -9.18 24.51
CA PHE A 642 -1.80 -8.69 23.28
C PHE A 642 -1.41 -9.52 22.06
N SER A 643 -0.21 -10.10 22.04
CA SER A 643 0.22 -10.97 20.94
C SER A 643 -0.42 -12.36 20.99
N LEU A 644 -1.09 -12.72 22.09
CA LEU A 644 -1.80 -13.99 22.22
C LEU A 644 -3.21 -13.97 21.59
N GLY A 645 -3.66 -12.83 21.05
CA GLY A 645 -4.97 -12.72 20.43
C GLY A 645 -6.12 -12.47 21.41
N LEU A 646 -5.82 -12.08 22.65
CA LEU A 646 -6.84 -11.60 23.59
C LEU A 646 -7.50 -10.32 23.05
N SER A 647 -8.82 -10.32 22.96
CA SER A 647 -9.61 -9.13 22.64
C SER A 647 -9.68 -8.18 23.84
N SER A 648 -10.11 -6.93 23.61
CA SER A 648 -10.36 -5.97 24.70
C SER A 648 -11.38 -6.49 25.73
N LEU A 649 -12.33 -7.33 25.30
CA LEU A 649 -13.29 -7.99 26.18
C LEU A 649 -12.64 -9.13 26.98
N ASP A 650 -11.69 -9.87 26.38
CA ASP A 650 -10.94 -10.90 27.10
C ASP A 650 -10.07 -10.29 28.19
N PHE A 651 -9.43 -9.15 27.91
CA PHE A 651 -8.67 -8.41 28.91
C PHE A 651 -9.53 -7.92 30.07
N TYR A 652 -10.74 -7.43 29.77
CA TYR A 652 -11.72 -7.07 30.80
C TYR A 652 -12.03 -8.28 31.71
N THR A 653 -12.27 -9.44 31.11
CA THR A 653 -12.62 -10.66 31.84
C THR A 653 -11.44 -11.19 32.65
N VAL A 654 -10.22 -11.12 32.10
CA VAL A 654 -8.97 -11.44 32.81
C VAL A 654 -8.79 -10.56 34.04
N THR A 655 -9.03 -9.24 33.96
CA THR A 655 -8.94 -8.38 35.15
C THR A 655 -9.96 -8.76 36.23
N GLN A 656 -11.14 -9.23 35.84
CA GLN A 656 -12.16 -9.72 36.76
C GLN A 656 -11.75 -11.05 37.41
N ASP A 657 -11.23 -11.99 36.62
CA ASP A 657 -10.73 -13.28 37.11
C ASP A 657 -9.57 -13.09 38.09
N LEU A 658 -8.64 -12.17 37.79
CA LEU A 658 -7.54 -11.80 38.68
C LEU A 658 -8.04 -11.19 39.99
N HIS A 659 -9.04 -10.30 39.93
CA HIS A 659 -9.65 -9.72 41.12
C HIS A 659 -10.34 -10.78 41.99
N GLN A 660 -11.12 -11.68 41.38
CA GLN A 660 -11.80 -12.77 42.10
C GLN A 660 -10.81 -13.75 42.72
N THR A 661 -9.71 -14.06 42.02
CA THR A 661 -8.74 -15.07 42.47
C THR A 661 -7.84 -14.54 43.59
N PHE A 662 -7.46 -13.27 43.54
CA PHE A 662 -6.41 -12.73 44.41
C PHE A 662 -6.87 -11.62 45.37
N GLY A 663 -8.13 -11.18 45.28
CA GLY A 663 -8.70 -10.14 46.15
C GLY A 663 -8.13 -8.73 45.93
N VAL A 664 -7.36 -8.54 44.85
CA VAL A 664 -6.72 -7.27 44.50
C VAL A 664 -7.43 -6.67 43.29
N VAL A 665 -7.88 -5.42 43.38
CA VAL A 665 -8.52 -4.73 42.26
C VAL A 665 -7.47 -4.44 41.18
N PHE A 666 -7.62 -5.10 40.03
CA PHE A 666 -6.87 -4.81 38.80
C PHE A 666 -7.70 -3.91 37.89
N THR A 667 -7.10 -2.82 37.45
CA THR A 667 -7.63 -1.94 36.41
C THR A 667 -7.05 -2.31 35.05
N LEU A 668 -7.72 -1.95 33.95
CA LEU A 668 -7.17 -2.14 32.61
C LEU A 668 -5.79 -1.44 32.43
N PRO A 669 -5.57 -0.23 32.98
CA PRO A 669 -4.24 0.36 33.10
C PRO A 669 -3.21 -0.54 33.82
N ASP A 670 -3.58 -1.22 34.91
CA ASP A 670 -2.64 -2.12 35.60
C ASP A 670 -2.14 -3.26 34.70
N LEU A 671 -3.01 -3.76 33.83
CA LEU A 671 -2.69 -4.83 32.91
C LEU A 671 -1.87 -4.34 31.71
N LEU A 672 -2.14 -3.13 31.22
CA LEU A 672 -1.46 -2.53 30.07
C LEU A 672 -0.02 -2.08 30.37
N MET A 673 0.29 -1.83 31.64
CA MET A 673 1.58 -1.28 32.06
C MET A 673 2.70 -2.32 32.13
N ASP A 674 2.35 -3.60 32.28
CA ASP A 674 3.28 -4.73 32.14
C ASP A 674 2.48 -5.95 31.66
N PRO A 675 2.14 -5.99 30.34
CA PRO A 675 1.17 -6.93 29.80
C PRO A 675 1.81 -8.30 29.55
N THR A 676 2.38 -8.87 30.61
CA THR A 676 2.99 -10.20 30.63
C THR A 676 2.54 -10.91 31.91
N VAL A 677 2.57 -12.25 31.93
CA VAL A 677 2.23 -13.01 33.15
C VAL A 677 3.18 -12.64 34.29
N ALA A 678 4.48 -12.56 34.02
CA ALA A 678 5.50 -12.15 34.99
C ALA A 678 5.25 -10.71 35.48
N GLY A 679 4.81 -9.83 34.59
CA GLY A 679 4.47 -8.45 34.89
C GLY A 679 3.27 -8.29 35.80
N LEU A 680 2.19 -8.99 35.48
CA LEU A 680 1.00 -9.06 36.32
C LEU A 680 1.32 -9.63 37.70
N ALA A 681 2.17 -10.67 37.78
CA ALA A 681 2.62 -11.24 39.06
C ALA A 681 3.40 -10.23 39.91
N ARG A 682 4.34 -9.48 39.33
CA ARG A 682 5.07 -8.40 40.02
C ARG A 682 4.11 -7.33 40.55
N ARG A 683 3.13 -6.92 39.75
CA ARG A 683 2.13 -5.93 40.14
C ARG A 683 1.25 -6.41 41.29
N LEU A 684 0.84 -7.67 41.23
CA LEU A 684 0.06 -8.30 42.28
C LEU A 684 0.80 -8.29 43.63
N ALA A 685 2.09 -8.66 43.63
CA ALA A 685 2.93 -8.60 44.82
C ALA A 685 3.05 -7.18 45.40
N SER A 686 3.17 -6.16 44.53
CA SER A 686 3.26 -4.76 44.95
C SER A 686 1.97 -4.24 45.60
N LYS A 687 0.79 -4.60 45.05
CA LYS A 687 -0.51 -4.18 45.59
C LYS A 687 -0.88 -4.91 46.88
N GLN A 688 -0.49 -6.18 47.04
CA GLN A 688 -0.69 -6.92 48.29
C GLN A 688 0.14 -6.34 49.45
N HIS A 689 1.36 -5.85 49.18
CA HIS A 689 2.18 -5.15 50.18
C HIS A 689 1.56 -3.83 50.66
N GLN A 690 0.81 -3.14 49.79
CA GLN A 690 0.13 -1.88 50.14
C GLN A 690 -1.15 -2.08 50.97
N GLN A 691 -1.70 -3.30 51.02
CA GLN A 691 -2.97 -3.62 51.71
C GLN A 691 -2.78 -4.26 53.11
N GLN A 692 -1.56 -4.51 53.57
CA GLN A 692 -1.32 -5.04 54.92
C GLN A 692 -1.33 -3.92 55.99
N PRO A 693 -2.14 -4.01 57.06
CA PRO A 693 -2.06 -3.06 58.17
C PRO A 693 -0.81 -3.32 59.02
N SER A 694 -0.04 -2.28 59.34
CA SER A 694 1.12 -2.39 60.23
C SER A 694 0.69 -2.82 61.65
N PRO A 695 1.30 -3.85 62.26
CA PRO A 695 0.94 -4.32 63.58
C PRO A 695 1.68 -3.49 64.63
N ASN A 696 1.15 -2.32 65.00
CA ASN A 696 1.37 -1.68 66.30
C ASN A 696 0.56 -0.38 66.39
N SER A 697 -0.64 -0.44 66.95
CA SER A 697 -1.34 0.75 67.43
C SER A 697 -2.24 0.46 68.63
N HIS A 698 -1.64 0.13 69.79
CA HIS A 698 -2.32 0.32 71.07
C HIS A 698 -1.39 0.89 72.17
N SER A 699 -1.73 2.12 72.60
CA SER A 699 -1.66 2.68 73.95
C SER A 699 -0.42 3.46 74.47
N HIS A 700 -0.75 4.64 75.03
CA HIS A 700 -0.12 5.44 76.10
C HIS A 700 1.09 6.39 75.86
N SER A 701 0.75 7.68 75.68
CA SER A 701 1.24 8.90 76.37
C SER A 701 2.63 8.99 77.04
N LEU A 702 3.53 9.82 76.49
CA LEU A 702 4.20 11.02 77.09
C LEU A 702 5.28 11.58 76.11
N PRO A 703 5.66 12.88 76.15
CA PRO A 703 6.40 13.55 75.08
C PRO A 703 7.91 13.52 75.32
N LEU A 704 8.74 13.34 74.27
CA LEU A 704 10.13 13.82 74.18
C LEU A 704 10.75 13.58 72.78
N SER A 705 11.22 14.68 72.18
CA SER A 705 12.26 14.80 71.12
C SER A 705 11.95 14.38 69.67
N PRO A 706 12.24 15.23 68.66
CA PRO A 706 12.05 14.90 67.25
C PRO A 706 13.23 14.06 66.73
N SER A 707 13.03 12.75 66.66
CA SER A 707 13.86 11.86 65.84
C SER A 707 13.27 11.79 64.42
N PRO A 708 14.11 11.68 63.37
CA PRO A 708 13.71 11.95 61.99
C PRO A 708 12.68 10.92 61.52
N LYS A 709 11.63 11.39 60.85
CA LYS A 709 10.62 10.54 60.21
C LYS A 709 11.30 9.54 59.27
N PRO A 710 10.94 8.25 59.29
CA PRO A 710 11.41 7.30 58.30
C PRO A 710 10.89 7.71 56.91
N ASP A 711 11.82 7.84 55.96
CA ASP A 711 11.58 8.22 54.57
C ASP A 711 10.90 7.06 53.84
N ASN A 712 9.57 6.98 53.94
CA ASN A 712 8.76 5.98 53.26
C ASN A 712 8.44 6.43 51.82
N ARG A 713 9.48 6.75 51.04
CA ARG A 713 9.35 6.98 49.59
C ARG A 713 9.15 5.63 48.91
N THR A 714 7.92 5.32 48.54
CA THR A 714 7.66 4.35 47.47
C THR A 714 8.47 4.75 46.25
N ASP A 715 9.37 3.87 45.80
CA ASP A 715 10.29 4.14 44.70
C ASP A 715 9.51 4.37 43.39
N TYR A 716 9.46 5.62 42.92
CA TYR A 716 8.72 6.00 41.71
C TYR A 716 9.58 5.74 40.47
N ASP A 717 9.16 4.78 39.64
CA ASP A 717 9.72 4.58 38.30
C ASP A 717 8.79 5.13 37.21
N PRO A 718 9.24 6.13 36.42
CA PRO A 718 8.45 6.70 35.33
C PRO A 718 8.42 5.84 34.06
N VAL A 719 9.30 4.84 33.90
CA VAL A 719 9.44 4.13 32.61
C VAL A 719 8.34 3.08 32.42
N VAL A 720 7.68 3.12 31.27
CA VAL A 720 6.67 2.14 30.85
C VAL A 720 7.11 1.51 29.52
N PRO A 721 7.38 0.19 29.48
CA PRO A 721 7.71 -0.50 28.24
C PRO A 721 6.43 -0.76 27.42
N LEU A 722 6.41 -0.33 26.16
CA LEU A 722 5.27 -0.54 25.24
C LEU A 722 5.60 -1.54 24.12
N GLN A 723 6.85 -1.53 23.64
CA GLN A 723 7.42 -2.50 22.71
C GLN A 723 8.88 -2.76 23.13
N LEU A 724 9.33 -4.01 23.17
CA LEU A 724 10.67 -4.38 23.64
C LEU A 724 11.53 -5.05 22.59
N THR A 725 10.99 -5.32 21.40
CA THR A 725 11.71 -6.01 20.33
C THR A 725 12.16 -5.07 19.22
N GLY A 726 13.21 -5.47 18.50
CA GLY A 726 13.75 -4.75 17.34
C GLY A 726 15.14 -4.16 17.60
N PRO A 727 16.03 -4.14 16.58
CA PRO A 727 17.44 -3.77 16.77
C PRO A 727 17.73 -2.27 16.65
N LYS A 728 16.78 -1.43 16.19
CA LYS A 728 17.00 0.01 15.99
C LYS A 728 16.93 0.78 17.32
N THR A 729 17.29 2.07 17.27
CA THR A 729 17.37 2.94 18.45
C THR A 729 16.01 3.03 19.16
N PRO A 730 15.96 2.88 20.51
CA PRO A 730 14.73 3.01 21.26
C PRO A 730 14.05 4.37 21.05
N LEU A 731 12.73 4.36 20.88
CA LEU A 731 11.91 5.57 20.82
C LEU A 731 11.28 5.84 22.20
N TRP A 732 11.52 7.04 22.73
CA TRP A 732 11.01 7.48 24.03
C TRP A 732 9.86 8.47 23.87
N LEU A 733 8.71 8.16 24.46
CA LEU A 733 7.48 8.94 24.32
C LEU A 733 7.11 9.66 25.63
N VAL A 734 6.86 10.96 25.54
CA VAL A 734 6.49 11.79 26.68
C VAL A 734 4.99 12.09 26.66
N HIS A 735 4.31 11.75 27.75
CA HIS A 735 2.86 11.85 27.93
C HIS A 735 2.30 13.28 27.73
N PRO A 736 1.01 13.42 27.36
CA PRO A 736 0.31 14.71 27.30
C PRO A 736 -0.15 15.19 28.69
N ALA A 737 -0.93 16.28 28.74
CA ALA A 737 -1.41 16.88 29.99
C ALA A 737 -2.29 15.97 30.88
N SER A 738 -2.79 14.84 30.36
CA SER A 738 -3.51 13.85 31.16
C SER A 738 -2.59 12.94 31.99
N GLY A 739 -1.27 12.96 31.73
CA GLY A 739 -0.32 12.06 32.41
C GLY A 739 -0.35 10.61 31.93
N ASN A 740 -1.27 10.26 31.02
CA ASN A 740 -1.55 8.89 30.61
C ASN A 740 -0.71 8.45 29.40
N VAL A 741 -0.04 7.30 29.52
CA VAL A 741 0.81 6.71 28.48
C VAL A 741 0.07 5.82 27.48
N LEU A 742 -1.16 5.40 27.81
CA LEU A 742 -1.94 4.48 26.96
C LEU A 742 -2.33 5.09 25.62
N ILE A 743 -2.29 6.42 25.51
CA ILE A 743 -2.48 7.14 24.25
C ILE A 743 -1.47 6.69 23.18
N PHE A 744 -0.31 6.18 23.58
CA PHE A 744 0.73 5.68 22.66
C PHE A 744 0.57 4.20 22.29
N ALA A 745 -0.42 3.47 22.81
CA ALA A 745 -0.52 2.03 22.61
C ALA A 745 -0.67 1.65 21.12
N ASN A 746 -1.52 2.37 20.38
CA ASN A 746 -1.70 2.14 18.95
C ASN A 746 -0.43 2.46 18.16
N LEU A 747 0.26 3.55 18.51
CA LEU A 747 1.53 3.93 17.89
C LEU A 747 2.58 2.86 18.17
N ALA A 748 2.71 2.39 19.40
CA ALA A 748 3.67 1.36 19.77
C ALA A 748 3.44 0.03 19.04
N ARG A 749 2.17 -0.35 18.83
CA ARG A 749 1.80 -1.53 18.05
C ARG A 749 2.25 -1.43 16.58
N ALA A 750 2.33 -0.22 16.01
CA ALA A 750 2.74 -0.05 14.62
C ALA A 750 4.25 -0.27 14.40
N PHE A 751 5.05 -0.25 15.47
CA PHE A 751 6.49 -0.50 15.41
C PHE A 751 6.84 -1.94 15.78
N HIS A 752 7.86 -2.45 15.11
CA HIS A 752 8.42 -3.79 15.34
C HIS A 752 9.95 -3.82 15.18
N ASP A 753 10.56 -2.72 14.72
CA ASP A 753 11.98 -2.62 14.42
C ASP A 753 12.80 -1.96 15.54
N ARG A 754 12.14 -1.46 16.60
CA ARG A 754 12.78 -0.81 17.76
C ARG A 754 11.99 -0.98 19.06
N PRO A 755 12.66 -0.92 20.22
CA PRO A 755 11.99 -0.74 21.50
C PRO A 755 11.26 0.61 21.58
N ILE A 756 10.12 0.64 22.28
CA ILE A 756 9.35 1.84 22.57
C ILE A 756 9.08 1.90 24.07
N TYR A 757 9.48 3.02 24.66
CA TYR A 757 9.24 3.36 26.06
C TYR A 757 8.39 4.61 26.15
N ALA A 758 7.55 4.72 27.18
CA ALA A 758 6.85 5.94 27.52
C ALA A 758 7.11 6.35 28.97
N PHE A 759 7.07 7.64 29.26
CA PHE A 759 7.10 8.12 30.64
C PHE A 759 5.69 8.28 31.17
N ARG A 760 5.35 7.60 32.27
CA ARG A 760 4.14 7.89 33.04
C ARG A 760 4.38 9.04 33.99
N SER A 761 3.33 9.77 34.33
CA SER A 761 3.44 10.82 35.35
C SER A 761 3.21 10.34 36.78
N ARG A 762 3.69 11.15 37.74
CA ARG A 762 3.37 11.01 39.17
C ARG A 762 2.00 11.58 39.44
N GLY A 763 1.25 10.93 40.31
CA GLY A 763 -0.11 11.33 40.71
C GLY A 763 -1.21 10.68 39.88
N VAL A 764 -0.85 9.95 38.82
CA VAL A 764 -1.75 9.01 38.14
C VAL A 764 -2.11 7.84 39.07
N GLN A 765 -1.23 7.51 40.02
CA GLN A 765 -1.55 6.55 41.08
C GLN A 765 -1.95 7.26 42.37
N PRO A 766 -2.96 6.74 43.10
CA PRO A 766 -3.35 7.29 44.40
C PRO A 766 -2.17 7.35 45.37
N GLY A 767 -1.97 8.52 45.99
CA GLY A 767 -0.92 8.75 46.98
C GLY A 767 0.42 9.26 46.43
N GLU A 768 0.61 9.28 45.11
CA GLU A 768 1.80 9.90 44.50
C GLU A 768 1.66 11.44 44.47
N PRO A 769 2.70 12.21 44.86
CA PRO A 769 2.66 13.66 44.76
C PRO A 769 2.74 14.12 43.29
N LEU A 770 1.95 15.13 42.92
CA LEU A 770 2.00 15.75 41.60
C LEU A 770 3.32 16.49 41.37
N PHE A 771 3.81 16.48 40.13
CA PHE A 771 4.94 17.31 39.73
C PHE A 771 4.62 18.80 39.89
N THR A 772 5.61 19.56 40.33
CA THR A 772 5.47 21.01 40.58
C THR A 772 5.93 21.87 39.41
N SER A 773 6.77 21.34 38.52
CA SER A 773 7.28 22.06 37.34
C SER A 773 7.68 21.12 36.19
N ILE A 774 7.73 21.66 34.97
CA ILE A 774 8.29 20.97 33.79
C ILE A 774 9.78 20.63 33.99
N ALA A 775 10.53 21.48 34.69
CA ALA A 775 11.94 21.23 34.98
C ALA A 775 12.14 20.00 35.87
N GLU A 776 11.26 19.80 36.86
CA GLU A 776 11.27 18.61 37.73
C GLU A 776 10.93 17.34 36.94
N MET A 777 9.92 17.40 36.06
CA MET A 777 9.56 16.29 35.16
C MET A 777 10.73 15.90 34.27
N ALA A 778 11.31 16.86 33.55
CA ALA A 778 12.40 16.61 32.61
C ALA A 778 13.63 16.00 33.29
N SER A 779 14.00 16.47 34.49
CA SER A 779 15.13 15.89 35.24
C SER A 779 14.85 14.46 35.70
N THR A 780 13.62 14.18 36.14
CA THR A 780 13.21 12.85 36.58
C THR A 780 13.21 11.85 35.41
N TYR A 781 12.68 12.27 34.27
CA TYR A 781 12.61 11.44 33.06
C TYR A 781 13.98 11.23 32.42
N ALA A 782 14.82 12.26 32.33
CA ALA A 782 16.19 12.11 31.83
C ALA A 782 17.00 11.11 32.66
N ALA A 783 16.90 11.19 34.00
CA ALA A 783 17.58 10.25 34.88
C ALA A 783 17.10 8.81 34.67
N ALA A 784 15.78 8.59 34.58
CA ALA A 784 15.23 7.26 34.35
C ALA A 784 15.59 6.71 32.95
N MET A 785 15.56 7.56 31.92
CA MET A 785 15.99 7.25 30.56
C MET A 785 17.44 6.78 30.52
N GLN A 786 18.35 7.46 31.24
CA GLN A 786 19.76 7.10 31.33
C GLN A 786 19.99 5.80 32.14
N ARG A 787 19.13 5.46 33.09
CA ARG A 787 19.21 4.15 33.77
C ARG A 787 18.87 3.00 32.81
N THR A 788 17.88 3.19 31.93
CA THR A 788 17.43 2.15 31.00
C THR A 788 18.28 2.09 29.73
N GLN A 789 18.68 3.24 29.19
CA GLN A 789 19.56 3.40 28.04
C GLN A 789 20.75 4.29 28.44
N PRO A 790 21.88 3.70 28.89
CA PRO A 790 23.02 4.45 29.44
C PRO A 790 23.74 5.39 28.47
N ALA A 791 23.62 5.15 27.16
CA ALA A 791 24.28 5.95 26.12
C ALA A 791 23.38 6.18 24.90
N GLY A 792 23.60 7.33 24.25
CA GLY A 792 22.98 7.65 22.96
C GLY A 792 23.47 6.79 21.79
N PRO A 793 22.93 7.02 20.58
CA PRO A 793 22.03 8.11 20.22
C PRO A 793 20.64 7.94 20.84
N TYR A 794 20.03 9.06 21.26
CA TYR A 794 18.67 9.09 21.78
C TYR A 794 17.68 9.56 20.72
N ALA A 795 16.51 8.91 20.68
CA ALA A 795 15.35 9.31 19.92
C ALA A 795 14.17 9.50 20.88
N LEU A 796 13.64 10.72 20.98
CA LEU A 796 12.50 11.02 21.84
C LEU A 796 11.49 11.93 21.18
N ALA A 797 10.22 11.73 21.47
CA ALA A 797 9.12 12.59 21.05
C ALA A 797 8.14 12.81 22.19
N GLY A 798 7.45 13.95 22.15
CA GLY A 798 6.41 14.26 23.11
C GLY A 798 5.11 14.67 22.43
N TYR A 799 3.98 14.26 22.99
CA TYR A 799 2.66 14.61 22.48
C TYR A 799 2.03 15.74 23.29
N SER A 800 1.54 16.78 22.60
CA SER A 800 0.94 17.96 23.22
C SER A 800 1.91 18.60 24.23
N LEU A 801 1.52 18.74 25.51
CA LEU A 801 2.41 19.16 26.62
C LEU A 801 3.74 18.38 26.66
N GLY A 802 3.71 17.11 26.29
CA GLY A 802 4.89 16.26 26.24
C GLY A 802 5.99 16.81 25.33
N SER A 803 5.67 17.58 24.28
CA SER A 803 6.67 18.16 23.37
C SER A 803 7.60 19.13 24.10
N SER A 804 7.06 20.00 24.97
CA SER A 804 7.86 20.91 25.81
C SER A 804 8.74 20.14 26.80
N ILE A 805 8.22 19.06 27.38
CA ILE A 805 8.98 18.21 28.31
C ILE A 805 10.10 17.45 27.57
N ALA A 806 9.82 16.90 26.39
CA ALA A 806 10.81 16.22 25.55
C ALA A 806 11.97 17.14 25.16
N PHE A 807 11.66 18.40 24.82
CA PHE A 807 12.68 19.43 24.57
C PHE A 807 13.58 19.67 25.80
N GLU A 808 12.99 19.77 26.99
CA GLU A 808 13.76 19.94 28.22
C GLU A 808 14.60 18.71 28.61
N ILE A 809 14.14 17.50 28.28
CA ILE A 809 14.93 16.26 28.41
C ILE A 809 16.12 16.30 27.44
N ALA A 810 15.88 16.62 26.17
CA ALA A 810 16.91 16.68 25.13
C ALA A 810 18.04 17.65 25.50
N LYS A 811 17.70 18.86 25.97
CA LYS A 811 18.68 19.84 26.46
C LYS A 811 19.57 19.29 27.58
N ARG A 812 18.98 18.54 28.52
CA ARG A 812 19.72 17.93 29.64
C ARG A 812 20.66 16.85 29.14
N LEU A 813 20.19 15.97 28.25
CA LEU A 813 21.01 14.93 27.63
C LEU A 813 22.20 15.54 26.86
N GLU A 814 21.95 16.53 26.02
CA GLU A 814 23.02 17.23 25.28
C GLU A 814 24.01 17.93 26.22
N SER A 815 23.55 18.57 27.28
CA SER A 815 24.42 19.21 28.28
C SER A 815 25.29 18.20 29.04
N ALA A 816 24.84 16.95 29.14
CA ALA A 816 25.58 15.83 29.70
C ALA A 816 26.49 15.12 28.67
N GLY A 817 26.67 15.71 27.47
CA GLY A 817 27.51 15.16 26.40
C GLY A 817 26.89 13.99 25.64
N GLN A 818 25.61 13.73 25.82
CA GLN A 818 24.90 12.67 25.09
C GLN A 818 24.41 13.16 23.73
N GLU A 819 24.37 12.25 22.76
CA GLU A 819 23.87 12.53 21.42
C GLU A 819 22.34 12.32 21.36
N VAL A 820 21.60 13.35 20.96
CA VAL A 820 20.16 13.28 20.63
C VAL A 820 20.01 13.46 19.12
N ARG A 821 19.63 12.40 18.42
CA ARG A 821 19.51 12.41 16.95
C ARG A 821 18.09 12.68 16.45
N PHE A 822 17.09 12.44 17.28
CA PHE A 822 15.70 12.73 16.95
C PHE A 822 14.98 13.36 18.13
N LEU A 823 14.38 14.53 17.89
CA LEU A 823 13.50 15.23 18.83
C LEU A 823 12.18 15.58 18.11
N GLY A 824 11.13 14.81 18.42
CA GLY A 824 9.81 14.97 17.83
C GLY A 824 8.83 15.78 18.69
N ALA A 825 8.10 16.70 18.07
CA ALA A 825 6.91 17.34 18.65
C ALA A 825 5.66 16.81 17.94
N LEU A 826 4.88 15.96 18.61
CA LEU A 826 3.60 15.47 18.11
C LEU A 826 2.53 16.52 18.45
N ASP A 827 2.31 17.42 17.49
CA ASP A 827 1.33 18.51 17.50
C ASP A 827 1.30 19.36 18.79
N GLY A 828 2.47 19.69 19.34
CA GLY A 828 2.61 20.53 20.54
C GLY A 828 3.54 21.74 20.28
N PRO A 829 3.13 22.97 20.61
CA PRO A 829 4.03 24.13 20.58
C PRO A 829 5.05 24.07 21.74
N PRO A 830 6.19 24.77 21.63
CA PRO A 830 7.17 24.80 22.72
C PRO A 830 6.64 25.56 23.94
N ASP A 831 5.97 26.70 23.72
CA ASP A 831 5.27 27.44 24.77
C ASP A 831 3.81 26.98 24.86
N ILE A 832 3.55 26.09 25.82
CA ILE A 832 2.23 25.50 26.06
C ILE A 832 1.44 26.26 27.14
N ALA A 833 2.08 27.21 27.84
CA ALA A 833 1.45 27.94 28.94
C ALA A 833 0.16 28.69 28.52
N PRO A 834 0.08 29.32 27.32
CA PRO A 834 -1.15 29.97 26.88
C PRO A 834 -2.30 29.00 26.57
N LEU A 835 -2.00 27.74 26.26
CA LEU A 835 -3.00 26.74 25.84
C LEU A 835 -3.51 25.89 27.00
N VAL A 836 -2.59 25.43 27.85
CA VAL A 836 -2.90 24.48 28.94
C VAL A 836 -2.64 25.13 30.31
N GLY A 837 -1.73 26.10 30.39
CA GLY A 837 -1.28 26.69 31.64
C GLY A 837 -2.29 27.56 32.37
N GLN A 838 -3.35 28.00 31.68
CA GLN A 838 -4.37 28.91 32.20
C GLN A 838 -5.73 28.24 32.43
N LEU A 839 -5.83 26.93 32.21
CA LEU A 839 -7.08 26.21 32.37
C LEU A 839 -7.51 26.19 33.84
N THR A 840 -8.74 26.61 34.09
CA THR A 840 -9.42 26.35 35.36
C THR A 840 -9.69 24.85 35.52
N TRP A 841 -10.00 24.41 36.74
CA TRP A 841 -10.33 23.00 36.99
C TRP A 841 -11.54 22.52 36.17
N THR A 842 -12.55 23.37 35.99
CA THR A 842 -13.76 23.06 35.23
C THR A 842 -13.49 23.02 33.72
N GLU A 843 -12.64 23.89 33.19
CA GLU A 843 -12.19 23.80 31.80
C GLU A 843 -11.36 22.53 31.56
N ALA A 844 -10.49 22.15 32.50
CA ALA A 844 -9.76 20.88 32.43
C ALA A 844 -10.72 19.68 32.39
N LEU A 845 -11.80 19.69 33.18
CA LEU A 845 -12.83 18.66 33.17
C LEU A 845 -13.50 18.53 31.79
N VAL A 846 -13.92 19.65 31.19
CA VAL A 846 -14.55 19.66 29.86
C VAL A 846 -13.58 19.14 28.79
N MET A 847 -12.31 19.52 28.88
CA MET A 847 -11.27 19.06 27.98
C MET A 847 -11.06 17.54 28.08
N ILE A 848 -10.96 17.00 29.29
CA ILE A 848 -10.86 15.55 29.53
C ILE A 848 -12.07 14.82 28.94
N ALA A 849 -13.27 15.35 29.17
CA ALA A 849 -14.49 14.75 28.65
C ALA A 849 -14.47 14.65 27.12
N TYR A 850 -13.93 15.64 26.44
CA TYR A 850 -13.74 15.60 24.99
C TYR A 850 -12.67 14.57 24.56
N PHE A 851 -11.48 14.61 25.14
CA PHE A 851 -10.40 13.66 24.79
C PHE A 851 -10.74 12.20 25.13
N TYR A 852 -11.62 11.98 26.11
CA TYR A 852 -12.12 10.65 26.46
C TYR A 852 -13.31 10.22 25.60
N GLU A 853 -13.73 11.06 24.65
CA GLU A 853 -14.89 10.85 23.77
C GLU A 853 -16.19 10.71 24.56
N LEU A 854 -16.27 11.33 25.74
CA LEU A 854 -17.52 11.43 26.50
C LEU A 854 -18.45 12.46 25.86
N ILE A 855 -17.89 13.54 25.32
CA ILE A 855 -18.64 14.60 24.63
C ILE A 855 -17.99 14.91 23.27
N SER A 856 -18.78 15.46 22.35
CA SER A 856 -18.28 15.88 21.03
C SER A 856 -17.52 17.22 21.10
N GLU A 857 -16.68 17.49 20.09
CA GLU A 857 -15.92 18.74 20.01
C GLU A 857 -16.81 20.00 20.00
N PRO A 858 -17.94 20.06 19.25
CA PRO A 858 -18.84 21.21 19.34
C PRO A 858 -19.43 21.40 20.74
N ARG A 859 -19.69 20.31 21.49
CA ARG A 859 -20.12 20.39 22.89
C ARG A 859 -18.99 20.86 23.80
N CYS A 860 -17.76 20.44 23.57
CA CYS A 860 -16.58 20.96 24.27
C CYS A 860 -16.48 22.49 24.13
N VAL A 861 -16.54 23.00 22.89
CA VAL A 861 -16.51 24.45 22.59
C VAL A 861 -17.65 25.19 23.31
N ALA A 862 -18.85 24.61 23.33
CA ALA A 862 -20.02 25.23 23.98
C ALA A 862 -19.92 25.21 25.52
N LEU A 863 -19.44 24.12 26.12
CA LEU A 863 -19.39 23.93 27.57
C LEU A 863 -18.23 24.69 28.23
N MET A 864 -17.12 24.93 27.52
CA MET A 864 -15.95 25.66 28.02
C MET A 864 -16.30 27.02 28.67
N PRO A 865 -16.92 27.98 27.96
CA PRO A 865 -17.30 29.26 28.57
C PRO A 865 -18.47 29.12 29.55
N GLN A 866 -19.35 28.13 29.37
CA GLN A 866 -20.52 27.93 30.21
C GLN A 866 -20.16 27.45 31.63
N LEU A 867 -19.13 26.61 31.75
CA LEU A 867 -18.74 25.97 33.02
C LEU A 867 -17.49 26.59 33.66
N ARG A 868 -16.84 27.57 33.03
CA ARG A 868 -15.63 28.24 33.54
C ARG A 868 -15.77 28.64 35.01
N ASP A 869 -16.83 29.36 35.35
CA ASP A 869 -17.07 29.87 36.72
C ASP A 869 -18.04 28.99 37.54
N ALA A 870 -18.35 27.78 37.07
CA ALA A 870 -19.23 26.87 37.79
C ALA A 870 -18.53 26.20 38.98
N GLU A 871 -19.31 25.85 40.01
CA GLU A 871 -18.81 24.97 41.08
C GLU A 871 -18.45 23.58 40.54
N ARG A 872 -17.40 22.95 41.10
CA ARG A 872 -16.87 21.65 40.63
C ARG A 872 -17.95 20.59 40.51
N GLU A 873 -18.81 20.47 41.52
CA GLU A 873 -19.87 19.46 41.55
C GLU A 873 -20.90 19.66 40.43
N ARG A 874 -21.27 20.92 40.17
CA ARG A 874 -22.17 21.28 39.09
C ARG A 874 -21.56 21.00 37.72
N ALA A 875 -20.27 21.26 37.55
CA ALA A 875 -19.57 20.95 36.30
C ALA A 875 -19.51 19.43 36.05
N LEU A 876 -19.21 18.63 37.08
CA LEU A 876 -19.27 17.16 37.01
C LEU A 876 -20.67 16.64 36.68
N ASP A 877 -21.73 17.20 37.28
CA ASP A 877 -23.12 16.84 36.98
C ASP A 877 -23.50 17.10 35.52
N VAL A 878 -23.03 18.20 34.93
CA VAL A 878 -23.32 18.55 33.53
C VAL A 878 -22.57 17.61 32.60
N VAL A 879 -21.27 17.40 32.83
CA VAL A 879 -20.44 16.54 31.98
C VAL A 879 -20.91 15.08 32.02
N LEU A 880 -21.17 14.51 33.20
CA LEU A 880 -21.62 13.12 33.31
C LEU A 880 -23.01 12.87 32.71
N ARG A 881 -23.87 13.89 32.68
CA ARG A 881 -25.21 13.79 32.08
C ARG A 881 -25.18 13.79 30.56
N GLU A 882 -24.23 14.51 29.98
CA GLU A 882 -24.03 14.59 28.53
C GLU A 882 -23.04 13.55 27.99
N ALA A 883 -22.39 12.80 28.89
CA ALA A 883 -21.40 11.80 28.53
C ALA A 883 -22.03 10.61 27.78
N ASP A 884 -21.32 10.11 26.75
CA ASP A 884 -21.70 8.88 26.05
C ASP A 884 -21.74 7.70 27.04
N PRO A 885 -22.91 7.07 27.27
CA PRO A 885 -23.06 5.99 28.25
C PRO A 885 -22.22 4.76 27.92
N SER A 886 -22.02 4.46 26.64
CA SER A 886 -21.20 3.34 26.18
C SER A 886 -19.73 3.59 26.50
N ARG A 887 -19.27 4.84 26.34
CA ARG A 887 -17.90 5.25 26.62
C ARG A 887 -17.61 5.32 28.11
N VAL A 888 -18.52 5.88 28.90
CA VAL A 888 -18.44 5.86 30.38
C VAL A 888 -18.32 4.43 30.90
N LYS A 889 -19.15 3.51 30.38
CA LYS A 889 -19.09 2.09 30.72
C LYS A 889 -17.78 1.44 30.29
N ALA A 890 -17.30 1.73 29.08
CA ALA A 890 -16.05 1.18 28.55
C ALA A 890 -14.83 1.64 29.35
N LEU A 891 -14.81 2.90 29.80
CA LEU A 891 -13.74 3.47 30.59
C LEU A 891 -13.88 3.23 32.10
N ARG A 892 -15.01 2.64 32.55
CA ARG A 892 -15.39 2.50 33.97
C ARG A 892 -15.30 3.80 34.77
N LEU A 893 -15.48 4.93 34.09
CA LEU A 893 -15.41 6.23 34.73
C LEU A 893 -16.61 6.43 35.65
N ASP A 894 -16.34 6.61 36.93
CA ASP A 894 -17.30 7.16 37.85
C ASP A 894 -16.97 8.62 38.19
N ARG A 895 -17.82 9.25 39.00
CA ARG A 895 -17.63 10.64 39.42
C ARG A 895 -16.29 10.85 40.11
N ALA A 896 -15.88 9.93 40.98
CA ALA A 896 -14.65 10.07 41.75
C ALA A 896 -13.42 9.95 40.86
N GLU A 897 -13.44 9.02 39.91
CA GLU A 897 -12.36 8.81 38.95
C GLU A 897 -12.24 9.98 37.96
N LEU A 898 -13.36 10.50 37.45
CA LEU A 898 -13.35 11.68 36.58
C LEU A 898 -12.84 12.93 37.33
N SER A 899 -13.22 13.11 38.60
CA SER A 899 -12.66 14.17 39.46
C SER A 899 -11.16 14.00 39.66
N HIS A 900 -10.70 12.78 39.93
CA HIS A 900 -9.28 12.48 40.17
C HIS A 900 -8.42 12.79 38.93
N VAL A 901 -8.82 12.31 37.75
CA VAL A 901 -8.11 12.61 36.48
C VAL A 901 -8.10 14.12 36.20
N THR A 902 -9.16 14.83 36.59
CA THR A 902 -9.23 16.29 36.48
C THR A 902 -8.26 16.98 37.43
N ASP A 903 -8.15 16.54 38.69
CA ASP A 903 -7.18 17.09 39.65
C ASP A 903 -5.73 16.91 39.17
N VAL A 904 -5.42 15.75 38.59
CA VAL A 904 -4.13 15.43 38.00
C VAL A 904 -3.83 16.39 36.82
N THR A 905 -4.77 16.52 35.88
CA THR A 905 -4.64 17.41 34.71
C THR A 905 -4.55 18.88 35.08
N ALA A 906 -5.32 19.33 36.07
CA ALA A 906 -5.24 20.67 36.63
C ALA A 906 -3.88 20.92 37.33
N GLY A 907 -3.29 19.87 37.93
CA GLY A 907 -1.92 19.88 38.42
C GLY A 907 -0.90 20.19 37.34
N PHE A 908 -0.98 19.49 36.21
CA PHE A 908 -0.10 19.74 35.06
C PHE A 908 -0.32 21.11 34.44
N SER A 909 -1.56 21.58 34.40
CA SER A 909 -1.90 22.94 33.96
C SER A 909 -1.16 23.98 34.80
N ARG A 910 -1.14 23.84 36.13
CA ARG A 910 -0.35 24.73 37.00
C ARG A 910 1.16 24.64 36.75
N ALA A 911 1.70 23.44 36.58
CA ALA A 911 3.13 23.25 36.29
C ALA A 911 3.53 23.83 34.92
N ALA A 912 2.63 23.76 33.93
CA ALA A 912 2.80 24.33 32.60
C ALA A 912 2.65 25.86 32.59
N GLY A 913 1.75 26.43 33.39
CA GLY A 913 1.51 27.88 33.46
C GLY A 913 2.70 28.71 33.94
N GLN A 914 3.67 28.07 34.60
CA GLN A 914 4.92 28.70 35.06
C GLN A 914 6.10 28.46 34.11
N TYR A 915 5.89 27.74 33.01
CA TYR A 915 6.95 27.40 32.06
C TYR A 915 7.06 28.45 30.96
N THR A 916 8.30 28.80 30.63
CA THR A 916 8.63 29.56 29.43
C THR A 916 9.81 28.87 28.77
N PRO A 917 9.70 28.44 27.49
CA PRO A 917 10.80 27.75 26.83
C PRO A 917 11.98 28.71 26.62
N ALA A 918 13.18 28.22 26.95
CA ALA A 918 14.41 28.99 26.80
C ALA A 918 15.59 28.07 26.45
N GLY A 919 16.64 28.65 25.85
CA GLY A 919 17.80 27.91 25.35
C GLY A 919 17.53 27.20 24.02
N SER A 920 18.45 26.33 23.61
CA SER A 920 18.34 25.63 22.31
C SER A 920 19.00 24.26 22.31
N VAL A 921 18.49 23.34 21.49
CA VAL A 921 19.13 22.04 21.19
C VAL A 921 20.11 22.14 20.01
N ALA A 922 21.07 21.22 19.93
CA ALA A 922 22.17 21.19 18.96
C ALA A 922 22.15 20.00 17.98
N GLY A 923 21.73 18.84 18.48
CA GLY A 923 21.99 17.54 17.87
C GLY A 923 21.15 17.29 16.63
N ALA A 924 19.89 17.74 16.63
CA ALA A 924 18.94 17.55 15.54
C ALA A 924 18.02 18.77 15.38
N PRO A 925 17.45 19.00 14.18
CA PRO A 925 16.28 19.87 14.06
C PRO A 925 15.12 19.31 14.89
N VAL A 926 14.17 20.18 15.27
CA VAL A 926 12.92 19.71 15.87
C VAL A 926 11.98 19.26 14.77
N ASP A 927 11.60 17.99 14.78
CA ASP A 927 10.68 17.39 13.83
C ASP A 927 9.24 17.53 14.35
N VAL A 928 8.44 18.38 13.70
CA VAL A 928 7.08 18.73 14.13
C VAL A 928 6.07 17.99 13.27
N PHE A 929 5.26 17.16 13.90
CA PHE A 929 4.18 16.39 13.26
C PHE A 929 2.88 17.15 13.45
N ALA A 930 2.46 17.89 12.42
CA ALA A 930 1.35 18.82 12.48
C ALA A 930 0.06 18.19 11.93
N VAL A 931 -1.02 18.32 12.69
CA VAL A 931 -2.38 17.90 12.34
C VAL A 931 -3.33 19.09 12.39
N ASP A 932 -4.63 18.86 12.15
CA ASP A 932 -5.62 19.93 12.29
C ASP A 932 -5.76 20.36 13.77
N PRO A 933 -5.76 21.68 14.05
CA PRO A 933 -5.85 22.21 15.41
C PRO A 933 -7.21 21.93 16.05
N LEU A 934 -7.25 22.07 17.38
CA LEU A 934 -8.52 22.09 18.12
C LEU A 934 -9.32 23.34 17.80
N LEU A 935 -10.64 23.20 17.61
CA LEU A 935 -11.55 24.34 17.38
C LEU A 935 -11.55 25.36 18.53
N THR A 936 -11.16 24.92 19.74
CA THR A 936 -11.00 25.80 20.91
C THR A 936 -9.78 26.74 20.80
N VAL A 937 -8.85 26.49 19.86
CA VAL A 937 -7.63 27.27 19.67
C VAL A 937 -7.71 28.11 18.39
N THR A 938 -7.92 27.47 17.25
CA THR A 938 -8.02 28.12 15.94
C THR A 938 -8.65 27.14 14.94
N GLU A 939 -9.43 27.64 13.99
CA GLU A 939 -9.93 26.86 12.85
C GLU A 939 -8.95 26.89 11.66
N ASP A 940 -7.96 27.80 11.70
CA ASP A 940 -6.98 28.01 10.65
C ASP A 940 -5.69 27.22 10.93
N ARG A 941 -5.43 26.20 10.10
CA ARG A 941 -4.24 25.35 10.15
C ARG A 941 -2.95 26.11 9.85
N THR A 942 -2.98 27.11 8.98
CA THR A 942 -1.81 27.95 8.66
C THR A 942 -1.41 28.74 9.90
N VAL A 943 -2.39 29.32 10.61
CA VAL A 943 -2.15 30.00 11.89
C VAL A 943 -1.56 29.04 12.92
N TRP A 944 -2.10 27.82 13.04
CA TRP A 944 -1.56 26.80 13.95
C TRP A 944 -0.08 26.50 13.68
N VAL A 945 0.26 26.20 12.42
CA VAL A 945 1.63 25.82 12.02
C VAL A 945 2.59 27.00 12.13
N GLU A 946 2.23 28.18 11.64
CA GLU A 946 3.16 29.32 11.56
C GLU A 946 3.34 30.02 12.91
N ARG A 947 2.26 30.22 13.67
CA ARG A 947 2.29 31.02 14.91
C ARG A 947 2.60 30.19 16.15
N TYR A 948 2.03 29.01 16.29
CA TYR A 948 2.18 28.20 17.49
C TYR A 948 3.35 27.23 17.34
N LEU A 949 3.30 26.36 16.34
CA LEU A 949 4.35 25.38 16.10
C LEU A 949 5.65 26.02 15.56
N GLY A 950 5.54 27.08 14.77
CA GLY A 950 6.69 27.80 14.19
C GLY A 950 7.70 28.34 15.21
N GLN A 951 7.31 28.46 16.48
CA GLN A 951 8.17 28.87 17.59
C GLN A 951 9.36 27.91 17.81
N TRP A 952 9.24 26.63 17.43
CA TRP A 952 10.33 25.66 17.52
C TRP A 952 11.58 26.07 16.72
N ARG A 953 11.43 26.87 15.66
CA ARG A 953 12.57 27.36 14.85
C ARG A 953 13.61 28.11 15.67
N ALA A 954 13.17 28.88 16.67
CA ALA A 954 14.07 29.66 17.52
C ALA A 954 14.79 28.82 18.59
N LEU A 955 14.29 27.60 18.86
CA LEU A 955 14.75 26.73 19.96
C LEU A 955 15.63 25.57 19.47
N SER A 956 15.93 25.49 18.18
CA SER A 956 16.91 24.55 17.63
C SER A 956 17.93 25.24 16.76
N ARG A 957 19.21 24.94 16.99
CA ARG A 957 20.32 25.44 16.17
C ARG A 957 20.33 24.85 14.75
N ARG A 958 19.58 23.78 14.52
CA ARG A 958 19.41 23.13 13.21
C ARG A 958 18.06 23.47 12.56
N GLY A 959 17.24 24.31 13.20
CA GLY A 959 15.92 24.70 12.73
C GLY A 959 14.82 23.67 13.04
N MET A 960 13.72 23.78 12.30
CA MET A 960 12.52 22.95 12.47
C MET A 960 12.14 22.33 11.11
N ALA A 961 11.77 21.06 11.10
CA ALA A 961 11.12 20.41 9.97
C ALA A 961 9.64 20.17 10.30
N VAL A 962 8.74 20.52 9.39
CA VAL A 962 7.30 20.29 9.57
C VAL A 962 6.89 19.12 8.69
N HIS A 963 6.22 18.14 9.30
CA HIS A 963 5.66 16.99 8.63
C HIS A 963 4.15 17.04 8.78
N GLN A 964 3.45 17.15 7.66
CA GLN A 964 1.99 17.15 7.67
C GLN A 964 1.48 15.73 7.91
N CYS A 965 0.58 15.60 8.87
CA CYS A 965 -0.10 14.36 9.21
C CYS A 965 -1.62 14.55 9.06
N GLU A 966 -2.32 13.43 8.90
CA GLU A 966 -3.78 13.38 8.88
C GLU A 966 -4.36 13.36 10.30
N GLY A 967 -5.61 13.79 10.43
CA GLY A 967 -6.34 13.81 11.69
C GLY A 967 -6.34 15.15 12.38
N ARG A 968 -6.78 15.14 13.63
CA ARG A 968 -6.86 16.29 14.54
C ARG A 968 -5.95 16.07 15.74
N HIS A 969 -5.67 17.15 16.47
CA HIS A 969 -4.89 17.08 17.72
C HIS A 969 -5.37 15.95 18.64
N ALA A 970 -6.69 15.77 18.78
CA ALA A 970 -7.29 14.79 19.69
C ALA A 970 -7.21 13.33 19.26
N ASP A 971 -7.07 13.04 17.97
CA ASP A 971 -7.21 11.69 17.43
C ASP A 971 -6.05 11.24 16.53
N MET A 972 -4.98 12.04 16.40
CA MET A 972 -3.79 11.67 15.60
C MET A 972 -3.13 10.34 16.04
N LEU A 973 -3.27 9.97 17.32
CA LEU A 973 -2.80 8.69 17.89
C LEU A 973 -3.91 7.61 17.93
N GLY A 974 -5.11 7.96 17.49
CA GLY A 974 -6.27 7.08 17.38
C GLY A 974 -6.15 6.10 16.22
N ALA A 975 -6.92 5.02 16.28
CA ALA A 975 -6.84 3.91 15.32
C ALA A 975 -6.98 4.34 13.85
N ARG A 976 -7.74 5.42 13.59
CA ARG A 976 -7.97 5.96 12.24
C ARG A 976 -6.72 6.61 11.63
N TYR A 977 -5.92 7.34 12.40
CA TYR A 977 -4.83 8.18 11.84
C TYR A 977 -3.43 7.69 12.22
N VAL A 978 -3.32 6.78 13.19
CA VAL A 978 -2.04 6.28 13.71
C VAL A 978 -1.19 5.60 12.63
N ASN A 979 -1.80 4.96 11.64
CA ASN A 979 -1.10 4.31 10.53
C ASN A 979 -0.43 5.34 9.58
N GLY A 980 -1.10 6.46 9.30
CA GLY A 980 -0.47 7.56 8.56
C GLY A 980 0.67 8.19 9.36
N LEU A 981 0.41 8.48 10.64
CA LEU A 981 1.40 9.08 11.55
C LEU A 981 2.67 8.23 11.69
N GLN A 982 2.54 6.92 11.91
CA GLN A 982 3.71 6.04 12.11
C GLN A 982 4.58 5.96 10.85
N LEU A 983 4.00 6.00 9.64
CA LEU A 983 4.78 6.01 8.40
C LEU A 983 5.65 7.26 8.28
N VAL A 984 5.06 8.43 8.54
CA VAL A 984 5.79 9.70 8.58
C VAL A 984 6.87 9.65 9.66
N LEU A 985 6.55 9.19 10.86
CA LEU A 985 7.48 9.09 11.97
C LEU A 985 8.65 8.14 11.67
N ARG A 986 8.41 6.97 11.06
CA ARG A 986 9.45 6.02 10.68
C ARG A 986 10.38 6.57 9.61
N ARG A 987 9.83 7.23 8.58
CA ARG A 987 10.63 7.92 7.55
C ARG A 987 11.56 8.95 8.20
N VAL A 988 11.04 9.78 9.10
CA VAL A 988 11.81 10.81 9.77
C VAL A 988 12.88 10.21 10.69
N LEU A 989 12.56 9.17 11.46
CA LEU A 989 13.55 8.44 12.26
C LEU A 989 14.70 7.89 11.40
N GLU A 990 14.39 7.33 10.22
CA GLU A 990 15.39 6.87 9.25
C GLU A 990 16.24 8.01 8.68
N GLU A 991 15.63 9.14 8.30
CA GLU A 991 16.34 10.36 7.84
C GLU A 991 17.28 10.93 8.92
N ARG A 992 16.97 10.69 10.20
CA ARG A 992 17.79 11.07 11.37
C ARG A 992 18.80 10.00 11.78
N GLY A 993 18.83 8.86 11.08
CA GLY A 993 19.77 7.77 11.30
C GLY A 993 19.56 7.02 12.62
N VAL A 994 18.30 6.86 13.06
CA VAL A 994 17.93 6.17 14.32
C VAL A 994 16.87 5.10 14.20
#